data_AF-C7XN75-F1
#
_entry.id   AF-C7XN75-F1
#
_cell.length_a   1.000
_cell.length_b   1.000
_cell.length_c   1.000
_cell.angle_alpha   90.00
_cell.angle_beta   90.00
_cell.angle_gamma   90.00
#
_symmetry.space_group_name_H-M   'P 1'
#
loop_
_entity.id
_entity.type
_entity.pdbx_description
1 polymer ?
#
loop_
_entity_poly.entity_id
_entity_poly.type
_entity_poly.pdbx_seq_one_letter_code
_entity_poly.pdbx_strand_id
1 'polypeptide(L)'
;MKKIFDDIYVGSNIISILNNYTKDFDKILIFSNETIADLYFEKFKSTLNEKDKVFYFAIKDGEEYKNIESILPVYDFMLENNFSRKSLIISLGGGVICDMGGYISATYMRGIEFIQVPTSLLAQVDASVGGKVAINHPKCKNMIGSFKNPYRVIIDVEFLKTLPKREFKSGMGELLKHSFLTKDKSYLEYIENNVEKIKNLDNKVLENIVEQSIRIKKHYVDIDPFEKGERAFLNLGHTYAHALESFFDYKAFTHGEAVAKGVIFDLELSLLRGEINNEYSERAKNIFKLFEIDTDLIYLPSDKFISLMRKDKKNSFGKIITILLDSEGHLSKTEIKEDEIIKIIDKYKNNFLRASIDIGTNSCRLLIAEVQRNNENIIFKKEIYKDLEIVKLGEDVNKNKFLKEEAIERTLRCLKKYKEIIDKYSIEEKNIICFATSATRDANNRDYFIKKVFDETKIKINCISGNEEAYINFKGVISSFDKNFKENILVFDIGGGSTEFTLGNIDGIKKKRSLNIGSVRITEKFFLNNEVYNYCEENRIKAKEWIKENLKELEDFKKEDFTLIGVAGTTTTQVSVREKMEIYDSEKIHLSSLTSKEINDNLDLFIKNINKQEIKGLDTKRKDVIIGGTIILKEILEYFEKDFVIVSENDNLMGAILEGVENK
;
A
#
# COMPACT_ATOMS: atom_id res chain seq x y z
N MET A 1 -25.99 -3.95 -21.67
CA MET A 1 -26.72 -3.28 -20.58
C MET A 1 -27.85 -4.17 -20.11
N LYS A 2 -27.81 -4.58 -18.85
CA LYS A 2 -28.83 -5.38 -18.19
C LYS A 2 -29.49 -4.55 -17.10
N LYS A 3 -30.82 -4.52 -17.09
CA LYS A 3 -31.61 -4.04 -15.96
C LYS A 3 -31.77 -5.23 -15.01
N ILE A 4 -31.06 -5.22 -13.88
CA ILE A 4 -31.05 -6.35 -12.94
C ILE A 4 -32.26 -6.27 -12.00
N PHE A 5 -32.51 -5.06 -11.52
CA PHE A 5 -33.65 -4.67 -10.69
C PHE A 5 -34.24 -3.36 -11.23
N ASP A 6 -35.35 -2.88 -10.66
CA ASP A 6 -36.01 -1.67 -11.17
C ASP A 6 -35.14 -0.40 -11.12
N ASP A 7 -34.18 -0.39 -10.20
CA ASP A 7 -33.30 0.71 -9.85
C ASP A 7 -31.82 0.44 -10.16
N ILE A 8 -31.42 -0.78 -10.54
CA ILE A 8 -30.02 -1.17 -10.74
C ILE A 8 -29.73 -1.60 -12.18
N TYR A 9 -28.73 -0.94 -12.78
CA TYR A 9 -28.27 -1.15 -14.15
C TYR A 9 -26.81 -1.58 -14.15
N VAL A 10 -26.47 -2.65 -14.88
CA VAL A 10 -25.09 -3.11 -15.09
C VAL A 10 -24.80 -3.21 -16.59
N GLY A 11 -23.62 -2.76 -17.01
CA GLY A 11 -23.19 -2.89 -18.40
C GLY A 11 -21.81 -2.28 -18.64
N SER A 12 -21.35 -2.33 -19.89
CA SER A 12 -20.22 -1.54 -20.38
C SER A 12 -20.66 -0.34 -21.21
N ASN A 13 -20.07 0.83 -20.98
CA ASN A 13 -20.35 2.09 -21.70
C ASN A 13 -21.82 2.53 -21.61
N ILE A 14 -22.39 2.51 -20.40
CA ILE A 14 -23.82 2.74 -20.17
C ILE A 14 -24.15 4.10 -19.55
N ILE A 15 -23.16 4.96 -19.28
CA ILE A 15 -23.36 6.26 -18.61
C ILE A 15 -24.40 7.16 -19.29
N SER A 16 -24.58 7.03 -20.61
CA SER A 16 -25.59 7.78 -21.36
C SER A 16 -27.03 7.55 -20.87
N ILE A 17 -27.30 6.46 -20.14
CA ILE A 17 -28.60 6.18 -19.52
C ILE A 17 -28.99 7.25 -18.48
N LEU A 18 -28.01 7.95 -17.88
CA LEU A 18 -28.28 9.01 -16.91
C LEU A 18 -29.19 10.10 -17.50
N ASN A 19 -29.10 10.38 -18.81
CA ASN A 19 -29.97 11.34 -19.49
C ASN A 19 -31.48 11.01 -19.37
N ASN A 20 -31.85 9.76 -19.08
CA ASN A 20 -33.24 9.37 -18.84
C ASN A 20 -33.71 9.66 -17.41
N TYR A 21 -32.79 9.83 -16.47
CA TYR A 21 -33.06 9.98 -15.04
C TYR A 21 -32.68 11.36 -14.49
N THR A 22 -32.27 12.29 -15.35
CA THR A 22 -31.86 13.65 -14.96
C THR A 22 -32.92 14.70 -15.29
N LYS A 23 -33.88 14.38 -16.17
CA LYS A 23 -34.82 15.35 -16.76
C LYS A 23 -35.70 16.06 -15.74
N ASP A 24 -36.23 15.32 -14.77
CA ASP A 24 -37.22 15.84 -13.82
C ASP A 24 -36.60 16.64 -12.66
N PHE A 25 -35.27 16.76 -12.62
CA PHE A 25 -34.51 17.45 -11.58
C PHE A 25 -34.11 18.86 -12.03
N ASP A 26 -34.13 19.82 -11.11
CA ASP A 26 -33.83 21.22 -11.41
C ASP A 26 -32.33 21.55 -11.43
N LYS A 27 -31.54 20.88 -10.59
CA LYS A 27 -30.07 20.94 -10.53
C LYS A 27 -29.49 19.58 -10.21
N ILE A 28 -28.29 19.34 -10.72
CA ILE A 28 -27.60 18.05 -10.62
C ILE A 28 -26.18 18.30 -10.17
N LEU A 29 -25.78 17.68 -9.07
CA LEU A 29 -24.40 17.70 -8.59
C LEU A 29 -23.72 16.39 -8.96
N ILE A 30 -22.70 16.42 -9.82
CA ILE A 30 -21.75 15.33 -9.97
C ILE A 30 -20.72 15.47 -8.85
N PHE A 31 -20.81 14.61 -7.84
CA PHE A 31 -19.95 14.61 -6.66
C PHE A 31 -18.91 13.48 -6.75
N SER A 32 -17.63 13.82 -6.57
CA SER A 32 -16.49 12.91 -6.76
C SER A 32 -15.32 13.28 -5.83
N ASN A 33 -14.21 12.52 -5.91
CA ASN A 33 -12.89 12.98 -5.48
C ASN A 33 -12.09 13.51 -6.69
N GLU A 34 -10.95 14.15 -6.43
CA GLU A 34 -10.03 14.72 -7.42
C GLU A 34 -9.52 13.67 -8.42
N THR A 35 -9.11 12.48 -7.97
CA THR A 35 -8.58 11.41 -8.83
C THR A 35 -9.59 10.92 -9.86
N ILE A 36 -10.84 10.69 -9.44
CA ILE A 36 -11.93 10.24 -10.32
C ILE A 36 -12.43 11.40 -11.18
N ALA A 37 -12.39 12.64 -10.66
CA ALA A 37 -12.75 13.84 -11.41
C ALA A 37 -11.84 14.02 -12.63
N ASP A 38 -10.52 13.93 -12.42
CA ASP A 38 -9.51 14.05 -13.49
C ASP A 38 -9.72 13.00 -14.59
N LEU A 39 -10.15 11.80 -14.23
CA LEU A 39 -10.42 10.72 -15.18
C LEU A 39 -11.74 10.89 -15.95
N TYR A 40 -12.80 11.37 -15.29
CA TYR A 40 -14.15 11.15 -15.80
C TYR A 40 -15.06 12.39 -15.89
N PHE A 41 -14.70 13.54 -15.32
CA PHE A 41 -15.56 14.73 -15.44
C PHE A 41 -15.78 15.16 -16.89
N GLU A 42 -14.75 15.12 -17.74
CA GLU A 42 -14.90 15.43 -19.17
C GLU A 42 -15.79 14.42 -19.90
N LYS A 43 -15.73 13.13 -19.55
CA LYS A 43 -16.65 12.11 -20.07
C LYS A 43 -18.10 12.42 -19.69
N PHE A 44 -18.36 12.89 -18.47
CA PHE A 44 -19.71 13.26 -18.04
C PHE A 44 -20.20 14.55 -18.71
N LYS A 45 -19.35 15.58 -18.83
CA LYS A 45 -19.65 16.84 -19.54
C LYS A 45 -20.03 16.62 -21.00
N SER A 46 -19.40 15.64 -21.65
CA SER A 46 -19.69 15.26 -23.04
C SER A 46 -20.91 14.35 -23.19
N THR A 47 -21.25 13.57 -22.16
CA THR A 47 -22.34 12.58 -22.20
C THR A 47 -23.69 13.14 -21.77
N LEU A 48 -23.73 14.10 -20.83
CA LEU A 48 -24.97 14.65 -20.29
C LEU A 48 -25.51 15.80 -21.16
N ASN A 49 -26.81 15.73 -21.47
CA ASN A 49 -27.46 16.68 -22.37
C ASN A 49 -27.78 18.04 -21.72
N GLU A 50 -28.21 18.04 -20.45
CA GLU A 50 -28.75 19.22 -19.76
C GLU A 50 -27.65 20.04 -19.05
N LYS A 51 -26.65 20.49 -19.80
CA LYS A 51 -25.40 21.07 -19.25
C LYS A 51 -25.63 22.23 -18.29
N ASP A 52 -26.62 23.08 -18.56
CA ASP A 52 -26.87 24.31 -17.80
C ASP A 52 -27.30 24.07 -16.34
N LYS A 53 -27.77 22.85 -16.03
CA LYS A 53 -28.17 22.46 -14.66
C LYS A 53 -27.23 21.46 -13.99
N VAL A 54 -26.11 21.11 -14.62
CA VAL A 54 -25.13 20.16 -14.09
C VAL A 54 -23.93 20.90 -13.50
N PHE A 55 -23.67 20.64 -12.23
CA PHE A 55 -22.57 21.16 -11.44
C PHE A 55 -21.60 20.03 -11.08
N TYR A 56 -20.33 20.36 -10.90
CA TYR A 56 -19.27 19.40 -10.61
C TYR A 56 -18.55 19.84 -9.35
N PHE A 57 -18.36 18.91 -8.41
CA PHE A 57 -17.61 19.17 -7.19
C PHE A 57 -16.76 17.96 -6.82
N ALA A 58 -15.48 18.21 -6.56
CA ALA A 58 -14.52 17.20 -6.16
C ALA A 58 -13.94 17.53 -4.78
N ILE A 59 -13.81 16.51 -3.93
CA ILE A 59 -13.05 16.57 -2.68
C ILE A 59 -11.69 15.88 -2.85
N LYS A 60 -10.79 16.04 -1.88
CA LYS A 60 -9.55 15.26 -1.84
C LYS A 60 -9.84 13.76 -1.77
N ASP A 61 -8.98 12.95 -2.40
CA ASP A 61 -9.11 11.49 -2.39
C ASP A 61 -8.55 10.86 -1.11
N GLY A 62 -9.25 9.85 -0.58
CA GLY A 62 -8.84 9.07 0.58
C GLY A 62 -9.94 8.88 1.63
N GLU A 63 -9.85 7.76 2.36
CA GLU A 63 -10.74 7.42 3.48
C GLU A 63 -10.66 8.45 4.63
N GLU A 64 -9.52 9.14 4.79
CA GLU A 64 -9.33 10.20 5.78
C GLU A 64 -10.26 11.40 5.55
N TYR A 65 -10.69 11.64 4.30
CA TYR A 65 -11.63 12.69 3.92
C TYR A 65 -13.10 12.23 4.01
N LYS A 66 -13.36 10.99 4.44
CA LYS A 66 -14.71 10.50 4.71
C LYS A 66 -15.24 11.02 6.04
N ASN A 67 -15.32 12.33 6.21
CA ASN A 67 -15.63 13.01 7.47
C ASN A 67 -16.61 14.17 7.24
N ILE A 68 -17.03 14.84 8.33
CA ILE A 68 -18.00 15.95 8.24
C ILE A 68 -17.35 17.21 7.67
N GLU A 69 -16.07 17.45 7.95
CA GLU A 69 -15.30 18.61 7.53
C GLU A 69 -15.19 18.68 5.99
N SER A 70 -15.05 17.53 5.33
CA SER A 70 -15.05 17.43 3.86
C SER A 70 -16.43 17.59 3.24
N ILE A 71 -17.51 17.41 4.01
CA ILE A 71 -18.89 17.56 3.53
C ILE A 71 -19.38 19.02 3.60
N LEU A 72 -18.95 19.79 4.61
CA LEU A 72 -19.41 21.17 4.78
C LEU A 72 -19.21 22.04 3.52
N PRO A 73 -18.05 22.04 2.85
CA PRO A 73 -17.87 22.78 1.60
C PRO A 73 -18.81 22.36 0.48
N VAL A 74 -19.26 21.10 0.47
CA VAL A 74 -20.24 20.61 -0.51
C VAL A 74 -21.60 21.24 -0.26
N TYR A 75 -22.02 21.35 1.01
CA TYR A 75 -23.27 22.04 1.35
C TYR A 75 -23.20 23.53 1.02
N ASP A 76 -22.08 24.19 1.32
CA ASP A 76 -21.87 25.61 0.99
C ASP A 76 -22.03 25.81 -0.52
N PHE A 77 -21.32 25.00 -1.31
CA PHE A 77 -21.43 25.01 -2.77
C PHE A 77 -22.87 24.80 -3.25
N MET A 78 -23.61 23.84 -2.69
CA MET A 78 -25.00 23.57 -3.05
C MET A 78 -25.93 24.75 -2.69
N LEU A 79 -25.72 25.39 -1.53
CA LEU A 79 -26.50 26.56 -1.09
C LEU A 79 -26.22 27.78 -1.97
N GLU A 80 -24.96 28.08 -2.24
CA GLU A 80 -24.54 29.18 -3.12
C GLU A 80 -25.09 29.01 -4.54
N ASN A 81 -25.09 27.77 -5.03
CA ASN A 81 -25.67 27.41 -6.31
C ASN A 81 -27.17 27.13 -6.23
N ASN A 82 -27.89 27.53 -5.17
CA ASN A 82 -29.36 27.44 -5.07
C ASN A 82 -29.94 26.05 -5.42
N PHE A 83 -29.34 24.97 -4.91
CA PHE A 83 -29.92 23.64 -4.97
C PHE A 83 -31.23 23.60 -4.16
N SER A 84 -32.21 22.84 -4.63
CA SER A 84 -33.55 22.75 -4.06
C SER A 84 -33.91 21.32 -3.66
N ARG A 85 -35.12 21.12 -3.11
CA ARG A 85 -35.65 19.77 -2.79
C ARG A 85 -35.86 18.90 -4.04
N LYS A 86 -35.87 19.50 -5.23
CA LYS A 86 -35.96 18.82 -6.52
C LYS A 86 -34.61 18.62 -7.21
N SER A 87 -33.51 18.83 -6.49
CA SER A 87 -32.17 18.59 -7.02
C SER A 87 -31.74 17.14 -6.84
N LEU A 88 -30.71 16.75 -7.58
CA LEU A 88 -30.16 15.40 -7.63
C LEU A 88 -28.67 15.41 -7.33
N ILE A 89 -28.20 14.43 -6.56
CA ILE A 89 -26.76 14.14 -6.43
C ILE A 89 -26.43 12.89 -7.24
N ILE A 90 -25.38 12.93 -8.05
CA ILE A 90 -24.79 11.77 -8.71
C ILE A 90 -23.44 11.52 -8.07
N SER A 91 -23.33 10.44 -7.29
CA SER A 91 -22.12 10.04 -6.58
C SER A 91 -21.23 9.19 -7.50
N LEU A 92 -20.19 9.81 -8.06
CA LEU A 92 -19.27 9.20 -9.01
C LEU A 92 -17.96 8.86 -8.31
N GLY A 93 -17.74 7.58 -7.97
CA GLY A 93 -16.49 7.19 -7.31
C GLY A 93 -16.53 5.81 -6.65
N GLY A 94 -15.54 5.54 -5.80
CA GLY A 94 -15.49 4.35 -4.95
C GLY A 94 -16.43 4.43 -3.74
N GLY A 95 -16.29 3.48 -2.80
CA GLY A 95 -17.17 3.37 -1.63
C GLY A 95 -17.23 4.63 -0.76
N VAL A 96 -16.12 5.38 -0.64
CA VAL A 96 -16.07 6.67 0.07
C VAL A 96 -17.04 7.69 -0.52
N ILE A 97 -16.96 7.92 -1.83
CA ILE A 97 -17.84 8.87 -2.53
C ILE A 97 -19.28 8.37 -2.53
N CYS A 98 -19.50 7.07 -2.71
CA CYS A 98 -20.83 6.47 -2.64
C CYS A 98 -21.50 6.73 -1.28
N ASP A 99 -20.78 6.51 -0.18
CA ASP A 99 -21.30 6.73 1.17
C ASP A 99 -21.51 8.22 1.48
N MET A 100 -20.54 9.07 1.13
CA MET A 100 -20.62 10.50 1.38
C MET A 100 -21.72 11.15 0.56
N GLY A 101 -21.81 10.88 -0.74
CA GLY A 101 -22.85 11.45 -1.59
C GLY A 101 -24.25 10.99 -1.17
N GLY A 102 -24.39 9.73 -0.75
CA GLY A 102 -25.59 9.22 -0.13
C GLY A 102 -25.93 9.94 1.19
N TYR A 103 -24.95 10.17 2.07
CA TYR A 103 -25.15 10.90 3.33
C TYR A 103 -25.55 12.36 3.07
N ILE A 104 -24.85 13.07 2.18
CA ILE A 104 -25.17 14.44 1.74
C ILE A 104 -26.61 14.51 1.24
N SER A 105 -27.02 13.55 0.40
CA SER A 105 -28.39 13.50 -0.10
C SER A 105 -29.42 13.23 1.01
N ALA A 106 -29.06 12.51 2.08
CA ALA A 106 -29.96 12.21 3.20
C ALA A 106 -30.20 13.41 4.11
N THR A 107 -29.19 14.24 4.28
CA THR A 107 -29.18 15.36 5.24
C THR A 107 -29.52 16.70 4.59
N TYR A 108 -29.10 16.93 3.34
CA TYR A 108 -29.38 18.17 2.63
C TYR A 108 -30.88 18.35 2.42
N MET A 109 -31.41 19.50 2.88
CA MET A 109 -32.85 19.79 2.92
C MET A 109 -33.71 18.68 3.56
N ARG A 110 -33.13 17.87 4.45
CA ARG A 110 -33.74 16.67 5.08
C ARG A 110 -34.07 15.54 4.10
N GLY A 111 -33.45 15.54 2.92
CA GLY A 111 -33.59 14.48 1.93
C GLY A 111 -33.84 15.01 0.52
N ILE A 112 -32.90 14.76 -0.39
CA ILE A 112 -33.06 14.91 -1.85
C ILE A 112 -32.66 13.61 -2.56
N GLU A 113 -33.02 13.41 -3.82
CA GLU A 113 -32.68 12.18 -4.53
C GLU A 113 -31.18 12.07 -4.84
N PHE A 114 -30.71 10.84 -5.02
CA PHE A 114 -29.35 10.60 -5.50
C PHE A 114 -29.22 9.34 -6.35
N ILE A 115 -28.22 9.33 -7.24
CA ILE A 115 -27.84 8.19 -8.07
C ILE A 115 -26.41 7.78 -7.71
N GLN A 116 -26.19 6.47 -7.55
CA GLN A 116 -24.86 5.89 -7.39
C GLN A 116 -24.26 5.56 -8.76
N VAL A 117 -23.01 5.97 -8.99
CA VAL A 117 -22.21 5.59 -10.15
C VAL A 117 -20.85 5.04 -9.66
N PRO A 118 -20.81 3.79 -9.19
CA PRO A 118 -19.62 3.22 -8.56
C PRO A 118 -18.51 2.91 -9.58
N THR A 119 -17.29 3.39 -9.30
CA THR A 119 -16.11 3.25 -10.19
C THR A 119 -15.10 2.19 -9.73
N SER A 120 -15.25 1.67 -8.51
CA SER A 120 -14.43 0.56 -7.98
C SER A 120 -15.23 -0.73 -7.93
N LEU A 121 -14.57 -1.89 -8.10
CA LEU A 121 -15.26 -3.19 -8.05
C LEU A 121 -15.95 -3.40 -6.70
N LEU A 122 -15.29 -3.03 -5.60
CA LEU A 122 -15.87 -3.07 -4.25
C LEU A 122 -17.18 -2.28 -4.15
N ALA A 123 -17.21 -1.07 -4.70
CA ALA A 123 -18.42 -0.27 -4.70
C ALA A 123 -19.51 -0.84 -5.63
N GLN A 124 -19.13 -1.44 -6.76
CA GLN A 124 -20.05 -2.05 -7.72
C GLN A 124 -20.78 -3.27 -7.17
N VAL A 125 -20.12 -4.08 -6.35
CA VAL A 125 -20.70 -5.32 -5.79
C VAL A 125 -21.26 -5.15 -4.38
N ASP A 126 -20.75 -4.18 -3.63
CA ASP A 126 -21.09 -4.00 -2.23
C ASP A 126 -21.57 -2.57 -1.93
N ALA A 127 -20.69 -1.59 -1.77
CA ALA A 127 -21.04 -0.29 -1.14
C ALA A 127 -22.22 0.47 -1.79
N SER A 128 -22.40 0.39 -3.11
CA SER A 128 -23.48 1.10 -3.80
C SER A 128 -24.88 0.47 -3.62
N VAL A 129 -24.95 -0.75 -3.08
CA VAL A 129 -26.19 -1.52 -2.94
C VAL A 129 -26.50 -1.74 -1.45
N GLY A 130 -27.73 -1.43 -1.02
CA GLY A 130 -28.22 -1.71 0.33
C GLY A 130 -28.41 -0.51 1.26
N GLY A 131 -28.22 0.71 0.75
CA GLY A 131 -28.73 1.95 1.34
C GLY A 131 -28.09 2.38 2.66
N LYS A 132 -27.02 1.75 3.13
CA LYS A 132 -26.24 2.25 4.26
C LYS A 132 -25.31 3.33 3.74
N VAL A 133 -25.45 4.55 4.24
CA VAL A 133 -24.62 5.69 3.85
C VAL A 133 -24.07 6.36 5.10
N ALA A 134 -22.79 6.68 5.13
CA ALA A 134 -22.14 7.09 6.38
C ALA A 134 -20.88 7.95 6.17
N ILE A 135 -20.49 8.63 7.25
CA ILE A 135 -19.17 9.22 7.42
C ILE A 135 -18.48 8.62 8.64
N ASN A 136 -17.16 8.77 8.65
CA ASN A 136 -16.32 8.41 9.77
C ASN A 136 -16.28 9.55 10.80
N HIS A 137 -16.16 9.15 12.06
CA HIS A 137 -15.74 10.02 13.16
C HIS A 137 -14.28 9.69 13.50
N PRO A 138 -13.45 10.63 14.00
CA PRO A 138 -12.04 10.34 14.31
C PRO A 138 -11.79 9.14 15.24
N LYS A 139 -12.81 8.72 16.00
CA LYS A 139 -12.75 7.56 16.90
C LYS A 139 -13.37 6.27 16.35
N CYS A 140 -14.13 6.33 15.26
CA CYS A 140 -14.88 5.17 14.76
C CYS A 140 -15.34 5.32 13.30
N LYS A 141 -15.25 4.22 12.53
CA LYS A 141 -15.70 4.17 11.13
C LYS A 141 -17.20 3.91 10.98
N ASN A 142 -17.82 4.59 10.01
CA ASN A 142 -19.20 4.40 9.59
C ASN A 142 -20.23 4.41 10.75
N MET A 143 -20.03 5.25 11.76
CA MET A 143 -20.92 5.32 12.94
C MET A 143 -21.95 6.44 12.85
N ILE A 144 -21.72 7.41 11.96
CA ILE A 144 -22.63 8.53 11.73
C ILE A 144 -23.15 8.38 10.31
N GLY A 145 -24.45 8.14 10.15
CA GLY A 145 -25.01 7.78 8.85
C GLY A 145 -26.53 7.76 8.82
N SER A 146 -27.06 7.28 7.70
CA SER A 146 -28.49 7.09 7.47
C SER A 146 -28.74 5.82 6.66
N PHE A 147 -29.96 5.30 6.74
CA PHE A 147 -30.47 4.31 5.79
C PHE A 147 -31.21 5.07 4.69
N LYS A 148 -30.58 5.21 3.52
CA LYS A 148 -31.14 5.89 2.36
C LYS A 148 -30.84 5.11 1.08
N ASN A 149 -31.88 4.62 0.43
CA ASN A 149 -31.76 3.94 -0.84
C ASN A 149 -31.56 4.95 -1.98
N PRO A 150 -30.69 4.65 -2.95
CA PRO A 150 -30.52 5.49 -4.13
C PRO A 150 -31.75 5.45 -5.03
N TYR A 151 -31.98 6.54 -5.76
CA TYR A 151 -32.94 6.57 -6.85
C TYR A 151 -32.56 5.55 -7.93
N ARG A 152 -31.27 5.50 -8.30
CA ARG A 152 -30.71 4.52 -9.25
C ARG A 152 -29.27 4.16 -8.89
N VAL A 153 -28.84 2.97 -9.29
CA VAL A 153 -27.44 2.52 -9.29
C VAL A 153 -27.04 2.19 -10.72
N ILE A 154 -26.07 2.92 -11.27
CA ILE A 154 -25.57 2.76 -12.64
C ILE A 154 -24.13 2.23 -12.60
N ILE A 155 -23.96 0.94 -12.88
CA ILE A 155 -22.67 0.25 -12.81
C ILE A 155 -22.13 0.07 -14.22
N ASP A 156 -21.07 0.82 -14.53
CA ASP A 156 -20.30 0.68 -15.76
C ASP A 156 -18.98 -0.05 -15.49
N VAL A 157 -18.85 -1.29 -15.99
CA VAL A 157 -17.64 -2.10 -15.76
C VAL A 157 -16.40 -1.53 -16.46
N GLU A 158 -16.56 -0.60 -17.41
CA GLU A 158 -15.44 0.08 -18.06
C GLU A 158 -14.58 0.89 -17.09
N PHE A 159 -15.15 1.35 -15.97
CA PHE A 159 -14.38 2.08 -14.96
C PHE A 159 -13.27 1.22 -14.34
N LEU A 160 -13.46 -0.10 -14.30
CA LEU A 160 -12.48 -1.04 -13.75
C LEU A 160 -11.17 -1.08 -14.54
N LYS A 161 -11.16 -0.63 -15.80
CA LYS A 161 -9.94 -0.58 -16.64
C LYS A 161 -8.91 0.44 -16.17
N THR A 162 -9.33 1.46 -15.43
CA THR A 162 -8.41 2.46 -14.84
C THR A 162 -8.15 2.19 -13.36
N LEU A 163 -8.85 1.23 -12.76
CA LEU A 163 -8.74 0.92 -11.34
C LEU A 163 -7.38 0.28 -11.04
N PRO A 164 -6.64 0.74 -10.02
CA PRO A 164 -5.39 0.10 -9.62
C PRO A 164 -5.61 -1.39 -9.30
N LYS A 165 -4.63 -2.24 -9.64
CA LYS A 165 -4.71 -3.69 -9.44
C LYS A 165 -5.02 -4.06 -7.98
N ARG A 166 -4.44 -3.35 -7.02
CA ARG A 166 -4.68 -3.53 -5.58
C ARG A 166 -6.14 -3.29 -5.20
N GLU A 167 -6.77 -2.25 -5.76
CA GLU A 167 -8.19 -1.94 -5.52
C GLU A 167 -9.13 -2.93 -6.21
N PHE A 168 -8.75 -3.43 -7.40
CA PHE A 168 -9.48 -4.52 -8.04
C PHE A 168 -9.43 -5.81 -7.20
N LYS A 169 -8.24 -6.19 -6.69
CA LYS A 169 -8.08 -7.32 -5.75
C LYS A 169 -8.92 -7.15 -4.48
N SER A 170 -8.97 -5.94 -3.93
CA SER A 170 -9.86 -5.60 -2.80
C SER A 170 -11.33 -5.90 -3.15
N GLY A 171 -11.83 -5.41 -4.29
CA GLY A 171 -13.21 -5.71 -4.72
C GLY A 171 -13.46 -7.21 -4.95
N MET A 172 -12.46 -7.95 -5.46
CA MET A 172 -12.55 -9.40 -5.63
C MET A 172 -12.72 -10.14 -4.30
N GLY A 173 -12.13 -9.64 -3.19
CA GLY A 173 -12.32 -10.22 -1.86
C GLY A 173 -13.80 -10.32 -1.46
N GLU A 174 -14.55 -9.23 -1.64
CA GLU A 174 -15.98 -9.17 -1.38
C GLU A 174 -16.83 -9.93 -2.41
N LEU A 175 -16.45 -9.83 -3.68
CA LEU A 175 -17.12 -10.58 -4.76
C LEU A 175 -17.05 -12.09 -4.51
N LEU A 176 -15.87 -12.60 -4.13
CA LEU A 176 -15.66 -14.01 -3.81
C LEU A 176 -16.39 -14.41 -2.52
N LYS A 177 -16.43 -13.54 -1.50
CA LYS A 177 -17.24 -13.75 -0.28
C LYS A 177 -18.70 -14.07 -0.65
N HIS A 178 -19.31 -13.33 -1.59
CA HIS A 178 -20.69 -13.60 -2.02
C HIS A 178 -20.91 -15.01 -2.57
N SER A 179 -19.89 -15.63 -3.18
CA SER A 179 -20.00 -17.03 -3.65
C SER A 179 -20.19 -18.05 -2.52
N PHE A 180 -19.77 -17.72 -1.30
CA PHE A 180 -19.99 -18.54 -0.10
C PHE A 180 -21.32 -18.23 0.61
N LEU A 181 -22.02 -17.17 0.20
CA LEU A 181 -23.30 -16.77 0.76
C LEU A 181 -24.52 -17.34 0.03
N THR A 182 -24.29 -18.19 -0.97
CA THR A 182 -25.34 -18.84 -1.75
C THR A 182 -25.09 -20.34 -1.81
N LYS A 183 -26.17 -21.13 -1.82
CA LYS A 183 -26.09 -22.57 -2.06
C LYS A 183 -25.83 -22.91 -3.53
N ASP A 184 -26.10 -21.96 -4.43
CA ASP A 184 -25.87 -22.12 -5.86
C ASP A 184 -24.38 -22.01 -6.19
N LYS A 185 -23.75 -23.16 -6.43
CA LYS A 185 -22.33 -23.27 -6.76
C LYS A 185 -22.00 -22.78 -8.17
N SER A 186 -23.01 -22.54 -9.03
CA SER A 186 -22.78 -22.09 -10.40
C SER A 186 -22.06 -20.75 -10.46
N TYR A 187 -22.23 -19.89 -9.45
CA TYR A 187 -21.52 -18.62 -9.40
C TYR A 187 -20.02 -18.80 -9.17
N LEU A 188 -19.63 -19.62 -8.18
CA LEU A 188 -18.23 -19.95 -7.92
C LEU A 188 -17.60 -20.67 -9.12
N GLU A 189 -18.30 -21.66 -9.69
CA GLU A 189 -17.85 -22.42 -10.86
C GLU A 189 -17.69 -21.50 -12.09
N TYR A 190 -18.56 -20.51 -12.27
CA TYR A 190 -18.42 -19.54 -13.36
C TYR A 190 -17.14 -18.70 -13.19
N ILE A 191 -16.82 -18.28 -11.96
CA ILE A 191 -15.59 -17.53 -11.66
C ILE A 191 -14.36 -18.42 -11.93
N GLU A 192 -14.35 -19.65 -11.41
CA GLU A 192 -13.28 -20.63 -11.62
C GLU A 192 -13.00 -20.86 -13.12
N ASN A 193 -14.05 -20.98 -13.93
CA ASN A 193 -13.95 -21.22 -15.38
C ASN A 193 -13.55 -19.97 -16.20
N ASN A 194 -13.52 -18.78 -15.60
CA ASN A 194 -13.25 -17.52 -16.31
C ASN A 194 -12.13 -16.68 -15.69
N VAL A 195 -11.27 -17.25 -14.84
CA VAL A 195 -10.16 -16.54 -14.14
C VAL A 195 -9.36 -15.64 -15.09
N GLU A 196 -8.89 -16.17 -16.22
CA GLU A 196 -8.07 -15.40 -17.16
C GLU A 196 -8.85 -14.25 -17.82
N LYS A 197 -10.15 -14.44 -18.10
CA LYS A 197 -10.99 -13.37 -18.66
C LYS A 197 -11.28 -12.28 -17.62
N ILE A 198 -11.42 -12.64 -16.35
CA ILE A 198 -11.59 -11.69 -15.25
C ILE A 198 -10.30 -10.87 -15.07
N LYS A 199 -9.13 -11.53 -15.04
CA LYS A 199 -7.82 -10.85 -14.96
C LYS A 199 -7.57 -9.90 -16.14
N ASN A 200 -8.07 -10.25 -17.32
CA ASN A 200 -8.01 -9.42 -18.52
C ASN A 200 -9.16 -8.40 -18.63
N LEU A 201 -9.98 -8.26 -17.59
CA LEU A 201 -11.10 -7.31 -17.52
C LEU A 201 -12.09 -7.43 -18.70
N ASP A 202 -12.42 -8.66 -19.11
CA ASP A 202 -13.44 -8.91 -20.14
C ASP A 202 -14.80 -8.39 -19.66
N ASN A 203 -15.35 -7.41 -20.39
CA ASN A 203 -16.59 -6.75 -20.00
C ASN A 203 -17.76 -7.71 -19.81
N LYS A 204 -17.94 -8.73 -20.67
CA LYS A 204 -19.10 -9.63 -20.57
C LYS A 204 -19.02 -10.49 -19.32
N VAL A 205 -17.82 -10.97 -19.00
CA VAL A 205 -17.56 -11.74 -17.79
C VAL A 205 -17.72 -10.86 -16.55
N LEU A 206 -17.13 -9.64 -16.56
CA LEU A 206 -17.28 -8.67 -15.47
C LEU A 206 -18.74 -8.31 -15.21
N GLU A 207 -19.51 -7.98 -16.26
CA GLU A 207 -20.94 -7.70 -16.15
C GLU A 207 -21.70 -8.85 -15.47
N ASN A 208 -21.39 -10.10 -15.84
CA ASN A 208 -22.06 -11.26 -15.26
C ASN A 208 -21.67 -11.46 -13.79
N ILE A 209 -20.38 -11.42 -13.44
CA ILE A 209 -19.97 -11.67 -12.05
C ILE A 209 -20.44 -10.56 -11.11
N VAL A 210 -20.48 -9.31 -11.57
CA VAL A 210 -21.01 -8.17 -10.82
C VAL A 210 -22.52 -8.31 -10.65
N GLU A 211 -23.25 -8.69 -11.71
CA GLU A 211 -24.69 -8.95 -11.63
C GLU A 211 -25.03 -10.01 -10.57
N GLN A 212 -24.36 -11.17 -10.60
CA GLN A 212 -24.64 -12.24 -9.65
C GLN A 212 -24.34 -11.81 -8.21
N SER A 213 -23.23 -11.09 -8.01
CA SER A 213 -22.85 -10.52 -6.73
C SER A 213 -23.95 -9.61 -6.14
N ILE A 214 -24.50 -8.72 -6.98
CA ILE A 214 -25.60 -7.82 -6.60
C ILE A 214 -26.87 -8.60 -6.28
N ARG A 215 -27.21 -9.64 -7.06
CA ARG A 215 -28.39 -10.49 -6.80
C ARG A 215 -28.30 -11.16 -5.43
N ILE A 216 -27.14 -11.70 -5.08
CA ILE A 216 -26.88 -12.32 -3.78
C ILE A 216 -27.03 -11.28 -2.66
N LYS A 217 -26.39 -10.12 -2.79
CA LYS A 217 -26.51 -9.06 -1.78
C LYS A 217 -27.95 -8.56 -1.62
N LYS A 218 -28.65 -8.32 -2.73
CA LYS A 218 -30.02 -7.80 -2.75
C LYS A 218 -31.00 -8.77 -2.11
N HIS A 219 -30.82 -10.09 -2.30
CA HIS A 219 -31.61 -11.12 -1.62
C HIS A 219 -31.64 -10.91 -0.10
N TYR A 220 -30.47 -10.77 0.54
CA TYR A 220 -30.37 -10.54 1.98
C TYR A 220 -30.88 -9.15 2.41
N VAL A 221 -30.63 -8.13 1.60
CA VAL A 221 -31.12 -6.76 1.87
C VAL A 221 -32.65 -6.70 1.84
N ASP A 222 -33.30 -7.41 0.92
CA ASP A 222 -34.75 -7.38 0.75
C ASP A 222 -35.48 -8.17 1.83
N ILE A 223 -34.86 -9.24 2.33
CA ILE A 223 -35.36 -10.00 3.48
C ILE A 223 -35.24 -9.19 4.77
N ASP A 224 -34.13 -8.47 4.96
CA ASP A 224 -33.85 -7.73 6.18
C ASP A 224 -33.22 -6.34 5.92
N PRO A 225 -34.04 -5.33 5.54
CA PRO A 225 -33.53 -4.02 5.15
C PRO A 225 -32.80 -3.26 6.26
N PHE A 226 -33.12 -3.54 7.52
CA PHE A 226 -32.60 -2.82 8.70
C PHE A 226 -31.59 -3.63 9.53
N GLU A 227 -31.11 -4.77 9.01
CA GLU A 227 -30.06 -5.59 9.64
C GLU A 227 -30.41 -6.12 11.06
N LYS A 228 -31.61 -6.65 11.23
CA LYS A 228 -32.07 -7.26 12.50
C LYS A 228 -32.06 -8.80 12.49
N GLY A 229 -31.81 -9.42 11.34
CA GLY A 229 -31.91 -10.86 11.10
C GLY A 229 -30.90 -11.32 10.05
N GLU A 230 -31.40 -11.87 8.93
CA GLU A 230 -30.58 -12.58 7.94
C GLU A 230 -29.59 -11.71 7.18
N ARG A 231 -29.77 -10.39 7.10
CA ARG A 231 -28.77 -9.50 6.49
C ARG A 231 -27.43 -9.58 7.23
N ALA A 232 -27.42 -10.04 8.48
CA ALA A 232 -26.21 -10.30 9.22
C ALA A 232 -25.28 -11.33 8.54
N PHE A 233 -25.80 -12.23 7.70
CA PHE A 233 -24.99 -13.21 6.96
C PHE A 233 -24.03 -12.58 5.95
N LEU A 234 -24.34 -11.38 5.45
CA LEU A 234 -23.39 -10.61 4.62
C LEU A 234 -22.08 -10.29 5.35
N ASN A 235 -22.07 -10.40 6.68
CA ASN A 235 -20.91 -10.17 7.53
C ASN A 235 -20.02 -11.42 7.72
N LEU A 236 -20.15 -12.44 6.85
CA LEU A 236 -19.16 -13.52 6.73
C LEU A 236 -17.75 -12.93 6.55
N GLY A 237 -16.80 -13.40 7.34
CA GLY A 237 -15.42 -12.91 7.43
C GLY A 237 -15.23 -11.57 8.14
N HIS A 238 -16.29 -10.77 8.33
CA HIS A 238 -16.14 -9.39 8.79
C HIS A 238 -15.68 -9.28 10.25
N THR A 239 -15.95 -10.28 11.09
CA THR A 239 -15.56 -10.26 12.52
C THR A 239 -14.04 -10.23 12.66
N TYR A 240 -13.35 -11.09 11.91
CA TYR A 240 -11.88 -11.11 11.85
C TYR A 240 -11.37 -9.91 11.05
N ALA A 241 -12.00 -9.59 9.91
CA ALA A 241 -11.57 -8.49 9.04
C ALA A 241 -11.51 -7.15 9.79
N HIS A 242 -12.59 -6.78 10.50
CA HIS A 242 -12.64 -5.52 11.25
C HIS A 242 -11.60 -5.48 12.38
N ALA A 243 -11.34 -6.61 13.04
CA ALA A 243 -10.31 -6.71 14.06
C ALA A 243 -8.90 -6.51 13.45
N LEU A 244 -8.64 -7.14 12.30
CA LEU A 244 -7.40 -7.00 11.54
C LEU A 244 -7.18 -5.56 11.07
N GLU A 245 -8.18 -4.98 10.42
CA GLU A 245 -8.14 -3.59 9.97
C GLU A 245 -7.89 -2.63 11.15
N SER A 246 -8.58 -2.83 12.28
CA SER A 246 -8.39 -2.01 13.48
C SER A 246 -7.00 -2.18 14.10
N PHE A 247 -6.45 -3.40 14.08
CA PHE A 247 -5.12 -3.68 14.62
C PHE A 247 -4.03 -2.92 13.86
N PHE A 248 -4.20 -2.77 12.54
CA PHE A 248 -3.26 -2.07 11.65
C PHE A 248 -3.70 -0.63 11.30
N ASP A 249 -4.57 -0.02 12.10
CA ASP A 249 -5.10 1.34 11.89
C ASP A 249 -5.65 1.61 10.48
N TYR A 250 -6.20 0.59 9.82
CA TYR A 250 -6.74 0.65 8.46
C TYR A 250 -5.71 1.04 7.37
N LYS A 251 -4.41 0.86 7.63
CA LYS A 251 -3.33 1.24 6.69
C LYS A 251 -2.72 0.06 5.96
N ALA A 252 -2.55 -1.08 6.64
CA ALA A 252 -1.84 -2.23 6.06
C ALA A 252 -2.71 -3.00 5.04
N PHE A 253 -3.96 -3.29 5.40
CA PHE A 253 -4.87 -4.12 4.59
C PHE A 253 -5.96 -3.27 3.96
N THR A 254 -6.27 -3.56 2.68
CA THR A 254 -7.54 -3.11 2.12
C THR A 254 -8.69 -3.89 2.75
N HIS A 255 -9.91 -3.35 2.68
CA HIS A 255 -11.08 -4.01 3.26
C HIS A 255 -11.28 -5.43 2.69
N GLY A 256 -11.17 -5.59 1.37
CA GLY A 256 -11.32 -6.89 0.73
C GLY A 256 -10.23 -7.91 1.06
N GLU A 257 -8.98 -7.47 1.24
CA GLU A 257 -7.90 -8.35 1.74
C GLU A 257 -8.22 -8.87 3.15
N ALA A 258 -8.70 -7.99 4.03
CA ALA A 258 -9.08 -8.35 5.38
C ALA A 258 -10.30 -9.29 5.40
N VAL A 259 -11.30 -9.04 4.57
CA VAL A 259 -12.49 -9.90 4.40
C VAL A 259 -12.10 -11.27 3.86
N ALA A 260 -11.20 -11.36 2.89
CA ALA A 260 -10.73 -12.64 2.36
C ALA A 260 -10.03 -13.49 3.44
N LYS A 261 -9.13 -12.90 4.23
CA LYS A 261 -8.53 -13.57 5.41
C LYS A 261 -9.61 -13.95 6.43
N GLY A 262 -10.61 -13.08 6.64
CA GLY A 262 -11.73 -13.35 7.54
C GLY A 262 -12.62 -14.52 7.09
N VAL A 263 -12.89 -14.66 5.79
CA VAL A 263 -13.63 -15.82 5.26
C VAL A 263 -12.88 -17.11 5.56
N ILE A 264 -11.55 -17.13 5.39
CA ILE A 264 -10.74 -18.30 5.76
C ILE A 264 -10.78 -18.55 7.28
N PHE A 265 -10.76 -17.51 8.11
CA PHE A 265 -10.94 -17.67 9.56
C PHE A 265 -12.27 -18.36 9.92
N ASP A 266 -13.38 -17.90 9.33
CA ASP A 266 -14.70 -18.49 9.57
C ASP A 266 -14.79 -19.94 9.04
N LEU A 267 -14.13 -20.24 7.91
CA LEU A 267 -14.01 -21.61 7.38
C LEU A 267 -13.14 -22.52 8.25
N GLU A 268 -12.02 -22.03 8.79
CA GLU A 268 -11.19 -22.78 9.74
C GLU A 268 -11.96 -23.11 11.02
N LEU A 269 -12.87 -22.23 11.47
CA LEU A 269 -13.78 -22.51 12.58
C LEU A 269 -14.82 -23.56 12.20
N SER A 270 -15.43 -23.44 11.02
CA SER A 270 -16.40 -24.43 10.50
C SER A 270 -15.75 -25.82 10.40
N LEU A 271 -14.50 -25.87 9.94
CA LEU A 271 -13.69 -27.10 9.86
C LEU A 271 -13.37 -27.67 11.25
N LEU A 272 -12.97 -26.81 12.20
CA LEU A 272 -12.70 -27.23 13.58
C LEU A 272 -13.92 -27.86 14.25
N ARG A 273 -15.13 -27.41 13.88
CA ARG A 273 -16.41 -27.93 14.37
C ARG A 273 -16.96 -29.11 13.57
N GLY A 274 -16.30 -29.50 12.47
CA GLY A 274 -16.72 -30.60 11.60
C GLY A 274 -17.91 -30.26 10.69
N GLU A 275 -18.21 -28.98 10.48
CA GLU A 275 -19.31 -28.50 9.61
C GLU A 275 -18.91 -28.54 8.12
N ILE A 276 -17.61 -28.44 7.84
CA ILE A 276 -17.02 -28.62 6.50
C ILE A 276 -15.85 -29.61 6.54
N ASN A 277 -15.41 -30.06 5.37
CA ASN A 277 -14.23 -30.91 5.21
C ASN A 277 -13.01 -30.10 4.70
N ASN A 278 -11.83 -30.73 4.73
CA ASN A 278 -10.59 -30.10 4.25
C ASN A 278 -10.66 -29.73 2.76
N GLU A 279 -11.33 -30.53 1.92
CA GLU A 279 -11.47 -30.26 0.48
C GLU A 279 -12.21 -28.95 0.22
N TYR A 280 -13.26 -28.65 0.98
CA TYR A 280 -13.98 -27.38 0.90
C TYR A 280 -13.09 -26.21 1.29
N SER A 281 -12.38 -26.32 2.42
CA SER A 281 -11.46 -25.28 2.90
C SER A 281 -10.34 -25.00 1.89
N GLU A 282 -9.76 -26.04 1.29
CA GLU A 282 -8.73 -25.90 0.27
C GLU A 282 -9.27 -25.31 -1.04
N ARG A 283 -10.48 -25.69 -1.47
CA ARG A 283 -11.13 -25.05 -2.63
C ARG A 283 -11.34 -23.56 -2.38
N ALA A 284 -11.78 -23.18 -1.18
CA ALA A 284 -11.96 -21.78 -0.81
C ALA A 284 -10.63 -21.00 -0.84
N LYS A 285 -9.55 -21.55 -0.26
CA LYS A 285 -8.21 -20.92 -0.34
C LYS A 285 -7.72 -20.81 -1.79
N ASN A 286 -7.95 -21.84 -2.60
CA ASN A 286 -7.53 -21.88 -4.00
C ASN A 286 -8.23 -20.82 -4.85
N ILE A 287 -9.53 -20.55 -4.66
CA ILE A 287 -10.20 -19.53 -5.46
C ILE A 287 -9.63 -18.12 -5.19
N PHE A 288 -9.34 -17.76 -3.93
CA PHE A 288 -8.67 -16.50 -3.63
C PHE A 288 -7.25 -16.44 -4.21
N LYS A 289 -6.51 -17.55 -4.13
CA LYS A 289 -5.16 -17.66 -4.70
C LYS A 289 -5.13 -17.45 -6.22
N LEU A 290 -6.14 -17.90 -6.95
CA LEU A 290 -6.25 -17.67 -8.40
C LEU A 290 -6.25 -16.18 -8.77
N PHE A 291 -6.70 -15.30 -7.87
CA PHE A 291 -6.69 -13.84 -8.02
C PHE A 291 -5.55 -13.15 -7.26
N GLU A 292 -4.54 -13.91 -6.82
CA GLU A 292 -3.38 -13.40 -6.08
C GLU A 292 -3.78 -12.65 -4.79
N ILE A 293 -4.83 -13.13 -4.12
CA ILE A 293 -5.26 -12.64 -2.81
C ILE A 293 -4.69 -13.58 -1.76
N ASP A 294 -3.82 -13.05 -0.91
CA ASP A 294 -3.28 -13.80 0.22
C ASP A 294 -4.32 -13.93 1.34
N THR A 295 -4.66 -15.17 1.67
CA THR A 295 -5.68 -15.49 2.68
C THR A 295 -5.11 -16.17 3.92
N ASP A 296 -3.79 -16.34 3.97
CA ASP A 296 -3.11 -16.83 5.16
C ASP A 296 -3.42 -15.93 6.36
N LEU A 297 -3.77 -16.51 7.52
CA LEU A 297 -3.95 -15.69 8.72
C LEU A 297 -2.59 -15.26 9.28
N ILE A 298 -2.62 -14.23 10.11
CA ILE A 298 -1.44 -13.63 10.75
C ILE A 298 -1.47 -14.02 12.22
N TYR A 299 -0.35 -14.52 12.72
CA TYR A 299 -0.16 -14.73 14.14
C TYR A 299 0.00 -13.39 14.85
N LEU A 300 -1.04 -13.04 15.61
CA LEU A 300 -1.12 -11.82 16.41
C LEU A 300 -1.36 -12.18 17.88
N PRO A 301 -0.95 -11.33 18.84
CA PRO A 301 -1.23 -11.57 20.25
C PRO A 301 -2.73 -11.71 20.49
N SER A 302 -3.12 -12.88 21.01
CA SER A 302 -4.54 -13.25 21.13
C SER A 302 -5.31 -12.33 22.07
N ASP A 303 -4.70 -11.88 23.17
CA ASP A 303 -5.31 -10.95 24.13
C ASP A 303 -5.74 -9.64 23.46
N LYS A 304 -4.84 -9.06 22.64
CA LYS A 304 -5.10 -7.83 21.91
C LYS A 304 -6.09 -8.05 20.77
N PHE A 305 -5.91 -9.12 19.98
CA PHE A 305 -6.73 -9.37 18.81
C PHE A 305 -8.18 -9.73 19.18
N ILE A 306 -8.39 -10.61 20.17
CA ILE A 306 -9.71 -10.96 20.70
C ILE A 306 -10.41 -9.71 21.27
N SER A 307 -9.68 -8.81 21.94
CA SER A 307 -10.27 -7.55 22.45
C SER A 307 -10.82 -6.66 21.32
N LEU A 308 -10.20 -6.68 20.14
CA LEU A 308 -10.67 -5.96 18.95
C LEU A 308 -11.87 -6.66 18.33
N MET A 309 -11.84 -8.00 18.22
CA MET A 309 -13.00 -8.77 17.76
C MET A 309 -14.24 -8.52 18.60
N ARG A 310 -14.10 -8.34 19.93
CA ARG A 310 -15.20 -7.98 20.84
C ARG A 310 -15.85 -6.62 20.55
N LYS A 311 -15.14 -5.68 19.92
CA LYS A 311 -15.67 -4.34 19.58
C LYS A 311 -16.52 -4.32 18.30
N ASP A 312 -16.62 -5.44 17.58
CA ASP A 312 -17.45 -5.54 16.39
C ASP A 312 -18.92 -5.21 16.69
N LYS A 313 -19.58 -4.46 15.79
CA LYS A 313 -20.95 -3.94 15.97
C LYS A 313 -21.99 -5.04 16.16
N LYS A 314 -21.71 -6.28 15.72
CA LYS A 314 -22.61 -7.44 15.83
C LYS A 314 -22.62 -8.05 17.23
N ASN A 315 -21.61 -7.76 18.03
CA ASN A 315 -21.46 -8.38 19.34
C ASN A 315 -22.47 -7.80 20.34
N SER A 316 -23.01 -8.69 21.15
CA SER A 316 -23.94 -8.34 22.22
C SER A 316 -23.48 -9.02 23.51
N PHE A 317 -23.59 -8.31 24.63
CA PHE A 317 -23.23 -8.83 25.96
C PHE A 317 -21.79 -9.37 26.08
N GLY A 318 -20.84 -8.81 25.33
CA GLY A 318 -19.42 -9.21 25.38
C GLY A 318 -19.08 -10.51 24.66
N LYS A 319 -20.06 -11.14 23.98
CA LYS A 319 -19.88 -12.36 23.19
C LYS A 319 -19.44 -12.02 21.78
N ILE A 320 -18.47 -12.78 21.25
CA ILE A 320 -18.02 -12.64 19.87
C ILE A 320 -18.93 -13.48 18.99
N ILE A 321 -19.56 -12.85 18.00
CA ILE A 321 -20.49 -13.51 17.08
C ILE A 321 -19.93 -13.47 15.66
N THR A 322 -19.85 -14.64 15.01
CA THR A 322 -19.43 -14.76 13.61
C THR A 322 -20.42 -15.59 12.78
N ILE A 323 -20.16 -15.69 11.47
CA ILE A 323 -20.96 -16.47 10.54
C ILE A 323 -20.20 -17.75 10.19
N LEU A 324 -20.85 -18.90 10.33
CA LEU A 324 -20.31 -20.18 9.85
C LEU A 324 -21.10 -20.69 8.67
N LEU A 325 -20.48 -21.61 7.93
CA LEU A 325 -21.12 -22.33 6.85
C LEU A 325 -20.83 -23.83 6.94
N ASP A 326 -21.82 -24.64 6.56
CA ASP A 326 -21.66 -26.08 6.43
C ASP A 326 -21.35 -26.51 4.98
N SER A 327 -21.10 -27.81 4.77
CA SER A 327 -20.80 -28.38 3.45
C SER A 327 -21.93 -28.26 2.43
N GLU A 328 -23.16 -28.03 2.88
CA GLU A 328 -24.34 -27.83 2.04
C GLU A 328 -24.59 -26.34 1.73
N GLY A 329 -23.80 -25.43 2.32
CA GLY A 329 -23.93 -23.98 2.15
C GLY A 329 -24.98 -23.35 3.05
N HIS A 330 -25.38 -23.99 4.16
CA HIS A 330 -26.21 -23.33 5.17
C HIS A 330 -25.38 -22.39 6.02
N LEU A 331 -25.90 -21.18 6.22
CA LEU A 331 -25.26 -20.16 7.05
C LEU A 331 -25.87 -20.15 8.44
N SER A 332 -25.02 -20.02 9.46
CA SER A 332 -25.47 -19.87 10.84
C SER A 332 -24.74 -18.73 11.55
N LYS A 333 -25.46 -18.03 12.43
CA LYS A 333 -24.89 -17.00 13.30
C LYS A 333 -24.51 -17.66 14.63
N THR A 334 -23.23 -17.66 14.96
CA THR A 334 -22.71 -18.50 16.05
C THR A 334 -21.85 -17.69 17.02
N GLU A 335 -21.89 -18.07 18.29
CA GLU A 335 -20.94 -17.62 19.30
C GLU A 335 -19.63 -18.43 19.19
N ILE A 336 -18.50 -17.72 19.14
CA ILE A 336 -17.16 -18.30 19.12
C ILE A 336 -16.51 -18.16 20.49
N LYS A 337 -15.89 -19.24 20.97
CA LYS A 337 -15.13 -19.24 22.22
C LYS A 337 -13.69 -18.81 21.98
N GLU A 338 -13.07 -18.20 22.99
CA GLU A 338 -11.69 -17.72 22.89
C GLU A 338 -10.67 -18.82 22.62
N ASP A 339 -10.89 -20.02 23.19
CA ASP A 339 -10.01 -21.17 22.95
C ASP A 339 -10.06 -21.64 21.49
N GLU A 340 -11.19 -21.49 20.81
CA GLU A 340 -11.31 -21.76 19.37
C GLU A 340 -10.52 -20.73 18.54
N ILE A 341 -10.60 -19.44 18.91
CA ILE A 341 -9.85 -18.36 18.26
C ILE A 341 -8.34 -18.63 18.39
N ILE A 342 -7.88 -18.91 19.60
CA ILE A 342 -6.46 -19.19 19.89
C ILE A 342 -5.99 -20.41 19.08
N LYS A 343 -6.76 -21.53 19.10
CA LYS A 343 -6.43 -22.73 18.32
C LYS A 343 -6.26 -22.44 16.83
N ILE A 344 -7.09 -21.57 16.25
CA ILE A 344 -7.00 -21.20 14.83
C ILE A 344 -5.78 -20.31 14.60
N ILE A 345 -5.58 -19.24 15.39
CA ILE A 345 -4.44 -18.31 15.24
C ILE A 345 -3.11 -19.07 15.41
N ASP A 346 -3.01 -19.99 16.36
CA ASP A 346 -1.80 -20.79 16.63
C ASP A 346 -1.38 -21.68 15.44
N LYS A 347 -2.32 -22.12 14.59
CA LYS A 347 -1.99 -22.84 13.34
C LYS A 347 -1.12 -21.99 12.42
N TYR A 348 -1.26 -20.66 12.49
CA TYR A 348 -0.57 -19.69 11.65
C TYR A 348 0.63 -19.04 12.35
N LYS A 349 1.16 -19.61 13.44
CA LYS A 349 2.36 -19.12 14.16
C LYS A 349 3.60 -18.87 13.29
N ASN A 350 3.66 -19.51 12.11
CA ASN A 350 4.73 -19.30 11.15
C ASN A 350 4.56 -18.01 10.33
N ASN A 351 3.38 -17.38 10.33
CA ASN A 351 3.10 -16.09 9.70
C ASN A 351 3.09 -15.02 10.78
N PHE A 352 4.13 -14.23 10.91
CA PHE A 352 4.30 -13.28 12.02
C PHE A 352 4.88 -11.97 11.52
N LEU A 353 4.89 -10.97 12.40
CA LEU A 353 5.47 -9.67 12.12
C LEU A 353 6.96 -9.64 12.47
N ARG A 354 7.77 -9.05 11.58
CA ARG A 354 9.20 -8.80 11.79
C ARG A 354 9.47 -7.31 11.54
N ALA A 355 10.39 -6.73 12.30
CA ALA A 355 10.78 -5.34 12.15
C ALA A 355 12.28 -5.22 11.90
N SER A 356 12.69 -4.43 10.92
CA SER A 356 14.10 -4.07 10.71
C SER A 356 14.30 -2.57 10.88
N ILE A 357 15.36 -2.18 11.58
CA ILE A 357 15.79 -0.80 11.75
C ILE A 357 17.20 -0.65 11.20
N ASP A 358 17.38 0.25 10.26
CA ASP A 358 18.68 0.64 9.73
C ASP A 358 19.10 2.00 10.31
N ILE A 359 20.21 2.02 11.05
CA ILE A 359 20.85 3.22 11.58
C ILE A 359 22.02 3.58 10.67
N GLY A 360 21.71 4.40 9.66
CA GLY A 360 22.68 4.92 8.71
C GLY A 360 23.38 6.19 9.18
N THR A 361 24.35 6.63 8.38
CA THR A 361 25.12 7.87 8.58
C THR A 361 24.23 9.11 8.55
N ASN A 362 23.26 9.17 7.65
CA ASN A 362 22.39 10.34 7.49
C ASN A 362 21.00 10.16 8.12
N SER A 363 20.45 8.95 8.08
CA SER A 363 19.06 8.66 8.41
C SER A 363 18.91 7.35 9.16
N CYS A 364 17.87 7.27 9.98
CA CYS A 364 17.31 6.02 10.48
C CYS A 364 16.10 5.63 9.62
N ARG A 365 15.93 4.34 9.38
CA ARG A 365 14.78 3.79 8.65
C ARG A 365 14.16 2.63 9.42
N LEU A 366 12.84 2.48 9.34
CA LEU A 366 12.08 1.37 9.91
C LEU A 366 11.27 0.69 8.81
N LEU A 367 11.30 -0.65 8.79
CA LEU A 367 10.38 -1.48 8.02
C LEU A 367 9.76 -2.52 8.96
N ILE A 368 8.44 -2.63 8.94
CA ILE A 368 7.68 -3.71 9.56
C ILE A 368 7.00 -4.49 8.44
N ALA A 369 7.17 -5.80 8.45
CA ALA A 369 6.62 -6.68 7.43
C ALA A 369 5.95 -7.91 8.05
N GLU A 370 4.89 -8.38 7.39
CA GLU A 370 4.38 -9.74 7.55
C GLU A 370 5.32 -10.69 6.82
N VAL A 371 5.76 -11.72 7.53
CA VAL A 371 6.64 -12.76 6.98
C VAL A 371 6.14 -14.14 7.33
N GLN A 372 6.48 -15.11 6.50
CA GLN A 372 6.21 -16.53 6.73
C GLN A 372 7.52 -17.29 6.91
N ARG A 373 7.63 -18.07 7.99
CA ARG A 373 8.72 -19.02 8.19
C ARG A 373 8.39 -20.34 7.53
N ASN A 374 9.27 -20.76 6.62
CA ASN A 374 9.25 -22.08 6.00
C ASN A 374 10.60 -22.76 6.25
N ASN A 375 10.62 -23.72 7.17
CA ASN A 375 11.85 -24.31 7.73
C ASN A 375 12.79 -23.22 8.27
N GLU A 376 14.00 -23.12 7.71
CA GLU A 376 15.00 -22.12 8.08
C GLU A 376 14.85 -20.79 7.31
N ASN A 377 14.00 -20.75 6.28
CA ASN A 377 13.84 -19.58 5.42
C ASN A 377 12.68 -18.69 5.91
N ILE A 378 12.89 -17.38 5.82
CA ILE A 378 11.83 -16.37 5.99
C ILE A 378 11.42 -15.88 4.60
N ILE A 379 10.12 -15.83 4.36
CA ILE A 379 9.51 -15.39 3.11
C ILE A 379 8.74 -14.11 3.40
N PHE A 380 8.99 -13.06 2.62
CA PHE A 380 8.22 -11.83 2.68
C PHE A 380 6.78 -12.07 2.18
N LYS A 381 5.78 -11.59 2.93
CA LYS A 381 4.37 -11.65 2.53
C LYS A 381 3.83 -10.27 2.19
N LYS A 382 4.02 -9.29 3.09
CA LYS A 382 3.44 -7.95 2.94
C LYS A 382 4.21 -6.89 3.73
N GLU A 383 4.33 -5.68 3.16
CA GLU A 383 4.78 -4.50 3.90
C GLU A 383 3.63 -3.99 4.79
N ILE A 384 3.92 -3.78 6.07
CA ILE A 384 2.93 -3.29 7.05
C ILE A 384 3.16 -1.82 7.34
N TYR A 385 4.41 -1.41 7.52
CA TYR A 385 4.77 -0.04 7.86
C TYR A 385 6.20 0.27 7.44
N LYS A 386 6.42 1.45 6.87
CA LYS A 386 7.74 1.97 6.49
C LYS A 386 7.87 3.42 6.96
N ASP A 387 9.02 3.79 7.52
CA ASP A 387 9.31 5.16 7.97
C ASP A 387 10.79 5.51 7.76
N LEU A 388 11.08 6.80 7.61
CA LEU A 388 12.42 7.35 7.40
C LEU A 388 12.56 8.68 8.13
N GLU A 389 13.60 8.77 8.97
CA GLU A 389 13.91 9.98 9.72
C GLU A 389 15.36 10.40 9.52
N ILE A 390 15.61 11.69 9.31
CA ILE A 390 16.95 12.23 9.13
C ILE A 390 17.51 12.64 10.49
N VAL A 391 18.60 11.97 10.89
CA VAL A 391 19.23 12.13 12.21
C VAL A 391 20.65 12.69 12.12
N LYS A 392 21.30 12.56 10.94
CA LYS A 392 22.68 12.96 10.66
C LYS A 392 23.67 12.43 11.71
N LEU A 393 23.56 11.13 12.03
CA LEU A 393 24.40 10.49 13.05
C LEU A 393 25.90 10.59 12.73
N GLY A 394 26.25 10.51 11.46
CA GLY A 394 27.62 10.54 10.96
C GLY A 394 28.22 11.92 10.72
N GLU A 395 27.56 13.00 11.16
CA GLU A 395 28.08 14.36 10.97
C GLU A 395 29.47 14.52 11.63
N ASP A 396 30.45 14.98 10.85
CA ASP A 396 31.87 15.12 11.24
C ASP A 396 32.59 13.85 11.74
N VAL A 397 31.98 12.67 11.69
CA VAL A 397 32.65 11.40 12.08
C VAL A 397 33.87 11.13 11.22
N ASN A 398 33.82 11.48 9.93
CA ASN A 398 34.96 11.35 9.02
C ASN A 398 36.18 12.20 9.44
N LYS A 399 35.95 13.33 10.11
CA LYS A 399 37.01 14.24 10.58
C LYS A 399 37.50 13.85 11.97
N ASN A 400 36.56 13.57 12.87
CA ASN A 400 36.85 13.50 14.31
C ASN A 400 36.82 12.08 14.87
N LYS A 401 36.28 11.09 14.15
CA LYS A 401 36.09 9.71 14.62
C LYS A 401 35.23 9.57 15.89
N PHE A 402 34.37 10.55 16.15
CA PHE A 402 33.42 10.56 17.28
C PHE A 402 32.02 10.93 16.80
N LEU A 403 31.01 10.25 17.36
CA LEU A 403 29.60 10.64 17.26
C LEU A 403 29.35 11.82 18.20
N LYS A 404 28.80 12.92 17.69
CA LYS A 404 28.41 14.08 18.52
C LYS A 404 27.24 13.72 19.43
N GLU A 405 27.22 14.25 20.64
CA GLU A 405 26.14 13.99 21.60
C GLU A 405 24.78 14.42 21.05
N GLU A 406 24.71 15.57 20.37
CA GLU A 406 23.49 16.07 19.72
C GLU A 406 22.96 15.11 18.63
N ALA A 407 23.86 14.45 17.90
CA ALA A 407 23.52 13.47 16.88
C ALA A 407 23.01 12.16 17.51
N ILE A 408 23.65 11.72 18.60
CA ILE A 408 23.19 10.60 19.43
C ILE A 408 21.77 10.87 19.95
N GLU A 409 21.51 12.06 20.50
CA GLU A 409 20.19 12.44 21.03
C GLU A 409 19.10 12.52 19.96
N ARG A 410 19.42 12.97 18.74
CA ARG A 410 18.49 12.91 17.60
C ARG A 410 18.17 11.48 17.23
N THR A 411 19.18 10.62 17.09
CA THR A 411 18.98 9.20 16.78
C THR A 411 18.19 8.50 17.88
N LEU A 412 18.45 8.79 19.15
CA LEU A 412 17.74 8.19 20.27
C LEU A 412 16.25 8.54 20.29
N ARG A 413 15.89 9.80 19.99
CA ARG A 413 14.49 10.21 19.84
C ARG A 413 13.80 9.45 18.71
N CYS A 414 14.46 9.30 17.57
CA CYS A 414 13.94 8.51 16.45
C CYS A 414 13.73 7.03 16.85
N LEU A 415 14.70 6.41 17.54
CA LEU A 415 14.59 5.02 17.97
C LEU A 415 13.52 4.79 19.04
N LYS A 416 13.28 5.77 19.94
CA LYS A 416 12.14 5.73 20.88
C LYS A 416 10.81 5.72 20.13
N LYS A 417 10.65 6.60 19.13
CA LYS A 417 9.46 6.61 18.26
C LYS A 417 9.29 5.25 17.53
N TYR A 418 10.36 4.69 16.99
CA TYR A 418 10.29 3.37 16.34
C TYR A 418 9.93 2.25 17.31
N LYS A 419 10.45 2.29 18.54
CA LYS A 419 10.10 1.33 19.60
C LYS A 419 8.60 1.40 19.93
N GLU A 420 8.04 2.60 20.09
CA GLU A 420 6.60 2.78 20.34
C GLU A 420 5.74 2.17 19.22
N ILE A 421 6.14 2.35 17.95
CA ILE A 421 5.44 1.76 16.79
C ILE A 421 5.55 0.23 16.81
N ILE A 422 6.74 -0.31 17.06
CA ILE A 422 6.99 -1.76 17.13
C ILE A 422 6.18 -2.39 18.27
N ASP A 423 6.13 -1.74 19.43
CA ASP A 423 5.38 -2.20 20.61
C ASP A 423 3.87 -2.15 20.37
N LYS A 424 3.40 -1.16 19.60
CA LYS A 424 2.00 -1.13 19.13
C LYS A 424 1.65 -2.36 18.31
N TYR A 425 2.56 -2.92 17.54
CA TYR A 425 2.33 -4.18 16.81
C TYR A 425 2.68 -5.43 17.61
N SER A 426 3.19 -5.26 18.84
CA SER A 426 3.52 -6.35 19.76
C SER A 426 4.49 -7.37 19.15
N ILE A 427 5.47 -6.87 18.40
CA ILE A 427 6.50 -7.68 17.75
C ILE A 427 7.46 -8.19 18.82
N GLU A 428 7.65 -9.51 18.86
CA GLU A 428 8.58 -10.15 19.80
C GLU A 428 10.03 -9.65 19.59
N GLU A 429 10.80 -9.52 20.68
CA GLU A 429 12.17 -8.98 20.63
C GLU A 429 13.08 -9.72 19.64
N LYS A 430 12.95 -11.04 19.54
CA LYS A 430 13.70 -11.89 18.60
C LYS A 430 13.44 -11.56 17.12
N ASN A 431 12.33 -10.88 16.84
CA ASN A 431 11.89 -10.47 15.51
C ASN A 431 12.17 -8.98 15.23
N ILE A 432 12.89 -8.28 16.12
CA ILE A 432 13.37 -6.91 15.93
C ILE A 432 14.84 -6.96 15.54
N ILE A 433 15.16 -6.51 14.34
CA ILE A 433 16.51 -6.52 13.76
C ILE A 433 16.96 -5.08 13.60
N CYS A 434 17.71 -4.58 14.57
CA CYS A 434 18.32 -3.26 14.46
C CYS A 434 19.80 -3.39 14.13
N PHE A 435 20.26 -2.67 13.12
CA PHE A 435 21.66 -2.64 12.72
C PHE A 435 22.15 -1.22 12.46
N ALA A 436 23.45 -1.01 12.63
CA ALA A 436 24.11 0.27 12.37
C ALA A 436 25.29 0.11 11.41
N THR A 437 25.44 1.08 10.50
CA THR A 437 26.41 1.03 9.40
C THR A 437 27.63 1.93 9.65
N SER A 438 28.19 2.53 8.61
CA SER A 438 29.52 3.18 8.61
C SER A 438 29.75 4.20 9.73
N ALA A 439 28.80 5.11 10.00
CA ALA A 439 28.98 6.13 11.04
C ALA A 439 29.24 5.54 12.43
N THR A 440 28.49 4.50 12.82
CA THR A 440 28.67 3.86 14.13
C THR A 440 29.91 2.96 14.14
N ARG A 441 30.16 2.25 13.03
CA ARG A 441 31.30 1.36 12.87
C ARG A 441 32.64 2.09 12.99
N ASP A 442 32.72 3.29 12.45
CA ASP A 442 33.95 4.08 12.35
C ASP A 442 34.20 5.00 13.57
N ALA A 443 33.26 5.05 14.51
CA ALA A 443 33.35 5.92 15.69
C ALA A 443 33.99 5.25 16.90
N ASN A 444 34.86 5.99 17.60
CA ASN A 444 35.54 5.52 18.81
C ASN A 444 34.60 5.39 20.01
N ASN A 445 33.53 6.20 20.08
CA ASN A 445 32.53 6.17 21.15
C ASN A 445 31.28 5.32 20.80
N ARG A 446 31.41 4.35 19.88
CA ARG A 446 30.27 3.50 19.45
C ARG A 446 29.65 2.70 20.59
N ASP A 447 30.45 2.18 21.53
CA ASP A 447 29.95 1.33 22.62
C ASP A 447 29.11 2.15 23.61
N TYR A 448 29.47 3.42 23.82
CA TYR A 448 28.65 4.37 24.57
C TYR A 448 27.30 4.59 23.89
N PHE A 449 27.29 4.84 22.58
CA PHE A 449 26.06 5.00 21.80
C PHE A 449 25.17 3.76 21.86
N ILE A 450 25.73 2.57 21.60
CA ILE A 450 24.98 1.30 21.61
C ILE A 450 24.38 1.03 22.99
N LYS A 451 25.16 1.22 24.06
CA LYS A 451 24.68 1.04 25.43
C LYS A 451 23.57 2.01 25.78
N LYS A 452 23.74 3.30 25.45
CA LYS A 452 22.72 4.34 25.72
C LYS A 452 21.40 4.04 25.02
N VAL A 453 21.45 3.60 23.76
CA VAL A 453 20.24 3.17 23.04
C VAL A 453 19.59 1.97 23.71
N PHE A 454 20.35 0.94 24.06
CA PHE A 454 19.79 -0.25 24.72
C PHE A 454 19.17 0.08 26.09
N ASP A 455 19.85 0.89 26.90
CA ASP A 455 19.38 1.26 28.23
C ASP A 455 18.03 2.00 28.16
N GLU A 456 17.85 2.88 27.18
CA GLU A 456 16.66 3.72 27.05
C GLU A 456 15.53 3.17 26.16
N THR A 457 15.85 2.28 25.20
CA THR A 457 14.85 1.77 24.23
C THR A 457 14.68 0.26 24.26
N LYS A 458 15.61 -0.47 24.89
CA LYS A 458 15.74 -1.94 24.82
C LYS A 458 15.94 -2.49 23.40
N ILE A 459 16.23 -1.62 22.43
CA ILE A 459 16.62 -2.04 21.08
C ILE A 459 18.10 -2.45 21.11
N LYS A 460 18.36 -3.70 20.74
CA LYS A 460 19.72 -4.20 20.54
C LYS A 460 20.23 -3.79 19.17
N ILE A 461 21.26 -2.95 19.12
CA ILE A 461 21.94 -2.55 17.87
C ILE A 461 23.02 -3.57 17.53
N ASN A 462 22.99 -4.10 16.31
CA ASN A 462 24.07 -4.88 15.73
C ASN A 462 24.91 -3.99 14.81
N CYS A 463 26.17 -3.71 15.16
CA CYS A 463 27.05 -2.93 14.29
C CYS A 463 27.64 -3.86 13.22
N ILE A 464 27.14 -3.75 11.99
CA ILE A 464 27.48 -4.68 10.91
C ILE A 464 28.70 -4.22 10.11
N SER A 465 29.45 -5.20 9.61
CA SER A 465 30.55 -4.92 8.68
C SER A 465 30.02 -4.45 7.33
N GLY A 466 30.80 -3.68 6.57
CA GLY A 466 30.40 -3.31 5.19
C GLY A 466 30.18 -4.53 4.28
N ASN A 467 30.84 -5.65 4.60
CA ASN A 467 30.66 -6.93 3.91
C ASN A 467 29.30 -7.58 4.17
N GLU A 468 28.76 -7.39 5.38
CA GLU A 468 27.47 -7.92 5.82
C GLU A 468 26.35 -6.99 5.36
N GLU A 469 26.57 -5.67 5.42
CA GLU A 469 25.69 -4.65 4.82
C GLU A 469 25.46 -4.92 3.33
N ALA A 470 26.54 -5.15 2.57
CA ALA A 470 26.45 -5.54 1.16
C ALA A 470 25.70 -6.87 0.94
N TYR A 471 25.85 -7.84 1.87
CA TYR A 471 25.16 -9.12 1.79
C TYR A 471 23.65 -8.98 1.99
N ILE A 472 23.21 -8.28 3.04
CA ILE A 472 21.79 -8.07 3.28
C ILE A 472 21.17 -7.19 2.19
N ASN A 473 21.88 -6.17 1.68
CA ASN A 473 21.41 -5.37 0.55
C ASN A 473 21.10 -6.27 -0.65
N PHE A 474 22.07 -7.08 -1.04
CA PHE A 474 21.94 -8.03 -2.15
C PHE A 474 20.79 -9.01 -1.93
N LYS A 475 20.61 -9.51 -0.71
CA LYS A 475 19.50 -10.41 -0.35
C LYS A 475 18.14 -9.72 -0.40
N GLY A 476 18.06 -8.45 -0.01
CA GLY A 476 16.87 -7.63 -0.20
C GLY A 476 16.51 -7.52 -1.69
N VAL A 477 17.48 -7.18 -2.54
CA VAL A 477 17.26 -7.02 -3.98
C VAL A 477 16.90 -8.34 -4.67
N ILE A 478 17.64 -9.42 -4.41
CA ILE A 478 17.42 -10.72 -5.06
C ILE A 478 16.03 -11.28 -4.72
N SER A 479 15.47 -10.91 -3.56
CA SER A 479 14.11 -11.34 -3.15
C SER A 479 13.00 -10.84 -4.08
N SER A 480 13.27 -9.81 -4.87
CA SER A 480 12.35 -9.26 -5.87
C SER A 480 12.30 -10.04 -7.18
N PHE A 481 13.23 -10.97 -7.39
CA PHE A 481 13.34 -11.76 -8.61
C PHE A 481 12.76 -13.16 -8.41
N ASP A 482 12.21 -13.74 -9.48
CA ASP A 482 11.71 -15.12 -9.47
C ASP A 482 12.86 -16.10 -9.14
N LYS A 483 12.55 -17.21 -8.47
CA LYS A 483 13.55 -18.24 -8.15
C LYS A 483 14.24 -18.85 -9.37
N ASN A 484 13.63 -18.73 -10.54
CA ASN A 484 14.19 -19.18 -11.81
C ASN A 484 15.13 -18.14 -12.45
N PHE A 485 15.23 -16.93 -11.89
CA PHE A 485 16.15 -15.89 -12.34
C PHE A 485 17.59 -16.25 -11.93
N LYS A 486 18.35 -16.81 -12.87
CA LYS A 486 19.74 -17.27 -12.65
C LYS A 486 20.81 -16.31 -13.17
N GLU A 487 20.41 -15.27 -13.88
CA GLU A 487 21.32 -14.26 -14.42
C GLU A 487 22.01 -13.49 -13.30
N ASN A 488 23.23 -13.03 -13.56
CA ASN A 488 23.92 -12.19 -12.59
C ASN A 488 23.24 -10.82 -12.53
N ILE A 489 23.24 -10.24 -11.33
CA ILE A 489 22.89 -8.84 -11.09
C ILE A 489 24.10 -8.14 -10.46
N LEU A 490 24.34 -6.91 -10.91
CA LEU A 490 25.24 -5.99 -10.21
C LEU A 490 24.38 -4.98 -9.46
N VAL A 491 24.26 -5.20 -8.16
CA VAL A 491 23.56 -4.31 -7.24
C VAL A 491 24.50 -3.19 -6.83
N PHE A 492 24.05 -1.94 -6.90
CA PHE A 492 24.75 -0.82 -6.29
C PHE A 492 23.83 0.07 -5.44
N ASP A 493 24.37 0.59 -4.35
CA ASP A 493 23.71 1.53 -3.44
C ASP A 493 24.56 2.80 -3.31
N ILE A 494 24.00 3.95 -3.73
CA ILE A 494 24.68 5.25 -3.64
C ILE A 494 24.39 5.86 -2.27
N GLY A 495 25.26 5.55 -1.31
CA GLY A 495 25.22 6.16 0.01
C GLY A 495 25.66 7.62 0.03
N GLY A 496 25.67 8.21 1.24
CA GLY A 496 26.20 9.56 1.45
C GLY A 496 27.72 9.61 1.31
N GLY A 497 28.42 8.65 1.92
CA GLY A 497 29.88 8.64 2.01
C GLY A 497 30.59 7.68 1.07
N SER A 498 29.92 6.64 0.57
CA SER A 498 30.45 5.57 -0.29
C SER A 498 29.36 5.05 -1.22
N THR A 499 29.77 4.22 -2.18
CA THR A 499 28.88 3.45 -3.05
C THR A 499 29.31 1.99 -3.01
N GLU A 500 28.39 1.13 -2.59
CA GLU A 500 28.61 -0.31 -2.48
C GLU A 500 28.21 -0.99 -3.80
N PHE A 501 29.01 -1.95 -4.28
CA PHE A 501 28.77 -2.76 -5.47
C PHE A 501 28.84 -4.23 -5.11
N THR A 502 27.79 -4.99 -5.47
CA THR A 502 27.68 -6.43 -5.21
C THR A 502 27.22 -7.16 -6.46
N LEU A 503 28.11 -8.00 -7.01
CA LEU A 503 27.82 -8.87 -8.14
C LEU A 503 27.49 -10.27 -7.65
N GLY A 504 26.37 -10.83 -8.08
CA GLY A 504 25.97 -12.19 -7.74
C GLY A 504 24.71 -12.62 -8.47
N ASN A 505 24.19 -13.78 -8.11
CA ASN A 505 22.91 -14.31 -8.57
C ASN A 505 22.19 -15.00 -7.40
N ILE A 506 21.14 -15.78 -7.69
CA ILE A 506 20.40 -16.51 -6.66
C ILE A 506 21.24 -17.53 -5.87
N ASP A 507 22.32 -18.05 -6.47
CA ASP A 507 23.24 -19.00 -5.83
C ASP A 507 24.17 -18.31 -4.83
N GLY A 508 24.33 -16.98 -4.93
CA GLY A 508 25.05 -16.17 -3.98
C GLY A 508 25.87 -15.04 -4.60
N ILE A 509 26.67 -14.40 -3.74
CA ILE A 509 27.52 -13.27 -4.11
C ILE A 509 28.84 -13.80 -4.70
N LYS A 510 29.17 -13.33 -5.90
CA LYS A 510 30.45 -13.60 -6.58
C LYS A 510 31.53 -12.59 -6.18
N LYS A 511 31.20 -11.30 -6.21
CA LYS A 511 32.14 -10.20 -5.95
C LYS A 511 31.48 -9.06 -5.21
N LYS A 512 32.26 -8.33 -4.43
CA LYS A 512 31.82 -7.11 -3.75
C LYS A 512 32.95 -6.09 -3.62
N ARG A 513 32.61 -4.80 -3.74
CA ARG A 513 33.52 -3.66 -3.56
C ARG A 513 32.73 -2.48 -2.98
N SER A 514 33.36 -1.70 -2.10
CA SER A 514 32.82 -0.40 -1.67
C SER A 514 33.81 0.66 -2.12
N LEU A 515 33.33 1.64 -2.86
CA LEU A 515 34.11 2.76 -3.36
C LEU A 515 33.81 4.00 -2.53
N ASN A 516 34.82 4.81 -2.26
CA ASN A 516 34.68 6.06 -1.53
C ASN A 516 34.06 7.19 -2.37
N ILE A 517 33.05 6.88 -3.21
CA ILE A 517 32.27 7.82 -3.99
C ILE A 517 30.84 7.84 -3.42
N GLY A 518 30.36 8.97 -2.91
CA GLY A 518 29.04 9.06 -2.29
C GLY A 518 28.42 10.42 -2.54
N SER A 519 27.08 10.49 -2.50
CA SER A 519 26.32 11.70 -2.87
C SER A 519 26.70 12.92 -2.02
N VAL A 520 26.76 12.76 -0.69
CA VAL A 520 27.21 13.82 0.24
C VAL A 520 28.68 14.14 0.01
N ARG A 521 29.55 13.12 -0.11
CA ARG A 521 31.00 13.31 -0.27
C ARG A 521 31.34 14.10 -1.54
N ILE A 522 30.68 13.81 -2.66
CA ILE A 522 30.89 14.55 -3.91
C ILE A 522 30.36 15.98 -3.81
N THR A 523 29.19 16.14 -3.19
CA THR A 523 28.62 17.47 -2.97
C THR A 523 29.55 18.32 -2.12
N GLU A 524 30.02 17.82 -0.99
CA GLU A 524 30.95 18.54 -0.11
C GLU A 524 32.29 18.82 -0.79
N LYS A 525 32.79 17.89 -1.61
CA LYS A 525 34.11 18.00 -2.22
C LYS A 525 34.16 18.95 -3.42
N PHE A 526 33.10 18.99 -4.24
CA PHE A 526 33.13 19.68 -5.53
C PHE A 526 32.07 20.77 -5.68
N PHE A 527 30.97 20.70 -4.92
CA PHE A 527 29.82 21.57 -5.12
C PHE A 527 29.51 22.47 -3.92
N LEU A 528 30.06 22.21 -2.74
CA LEU A 528 29.84 23.03 -1.54
C LEU A 528 31.10 23.82 -1.20
N ASN A 529 30.99 25.15 -1.16
CA ASN A 529 32.06 26.01 -0.68
C ASN A 529 31.48 27.15 0.17
N ASN A 530 31.92 27.31 1.42
CA ASN A 530 31.40 28.29 2.38
C ASN A 530 29.86 28.29 2.47
N GLU A 531 29.25 27.11 2.60
CA GLU A 531 27.78 26.91 2.67
C GLU A 531 27.00 27.31 1.40
N VAL A 532 27.70 27.66 0.30
CA VAL A 532 27.08 27.98 -0.99
C VAL A 532 27.29 26.83 -1.96
N TYR A 533 26.19 26.38 -2.57
CA TYR A 533 26.21 25.35 -3.60
C TYR A 533 26.54 25.93 -4.98
N ASN A 534 27.56 25.40 -5.65
CA ASN A 534 27.99 25.78 -6.99
C ASN A 534 28.12 24.57 -7.92
N TYR A 535 27.10 24.37 -8.76
CA TYR A 535 27.01 23.28 -9.73
C TYR A 535 27.46 23.68 -11.14
N CYS A 536 28.44 24.59 -11.29
CA CYS A 536 28.94 24.99 -12.61
C CYS A 536 29.52 23.81 -13.42
N GLU A 537 29.63 23.99 -14.74
CA GLU A 537 30.13 22.96 -15.64
C GLU A 537 31.54 22.48 -15.29
N GLU A 538 32.43 23.39 -14.91
CA GLU A 538 33.79 23.07 -14.49
C GLU A 538 33.82 22.13 -13.27
N ASN A 539 33.01 22.40 -12.25
CA ASN A 539 32.92 21.54 -11.07
C ASN A 539 32.33 20.17 -11.40
N ARG A 540 31.35 20.12 -12.33
CA ARG A 540 30.77 18.84 -12.78
C ARG A 540 31.78 17.99 -13.53
N ILE A 541 32.63 18.59 -14.36
CA ILE A 541 33.72 17.90 -15.07
C ILE A 541 34.73 17.33 -14.06
N LYS A 542 35.17 18.12 -13.07
CA LYS A 542 36.08 17.65 -12.00
C LYS A 542 35.47 16.48 -11.20
N ALA A 543 34.19 16.57 -10.86
CA ALA A 543 33.48 15.49 -10.16
C ALA A 543 33.41 14.23 -11.03
N LYS A 544 33.07 14.36 -12.31
CA LYS A 544 33.02 13.26 -13.29
C LYS A 544 34.37 12.53 -13.42
N GLU A 545 35.46 13.27 -13.62
CA GLU A 545 36.80 12.69 -13.73
C GLU A 545 37.20 11.93 -12.46
N TRP A 546 36.90 12.50 -11.30
CA TRP A 546 37.16 11.85 -10.02
C TRP A 546 36.36 10.56 -9.85
N ILE A 547 35.08 10.53 -10.25
CA ILE A 547 34.26 9.31 -10.23
C ILE A 547 34.85 8.25 -11.15
N LYS A 548 35.19 8.62 -12.39
CA LYS A 548 35.77 7.69 -13.38
C LYS A 548 37.06 7.05 -12.87
N GLU A 549 37.91 7.81 -12.18
CA GLU A 549 39.13 7.26 -11.60
C GLU A 549 38.84 6.21 -10.53
N ASN A 550 37.88 6.45 -9.64
CA ASN A 550 37.49 5.49 -8.61
C ASN A 550 36.81 4.24 -9.21
N LEU A 551 36.00 4.41 -10.27
CA LEU A 551 35.31 3.29 -10.92
C LEU A 551 36.27 2.28 -11.59
N LYS A 552 37.51 2.68 -11.92
CA LYS A 552 38.54 1.75 -12.43
C LYS A 552 38.83 0.58 -11.49
N GLU A 553 38.56 0.72 -10.19
CA GLU A 553 38.68 -0.38 -9.22
C GLU A 553 37.68 -1.52 -9.49
N LEU A 554 36.68 -1.32 -10.36
CA LEU A 554 35.66 -2.29 -10.76
C LEU A 554 35.94 -2.93 -12.12
N GLU A 555 37.14 -2.78 -12.69
CA GLU A 555 37.47 -3.29 -14.02
C GLU A 555 37.25 -4.81 -14.15
N ASP A 556 37.42 -5.55 -13.06
CA ASP A 556 37.20 -6.99 -13.04
C ASP A 556 35.71 -7.39 -13.03
N PHE A 557 34.79 -6.47 -12.74
CA PHE A 557 33.35 -6.70 -12.80
C PHE A 557 32.86 -6.74 -14.25
N LYS A 558 33.49 -5.99 -15.17
CA LYS A 558 33.15 -5.96 -16.61
C LYS A 558 33.32 -7.30 -17.33
N LYS A 559 34.02 -8.26 -16.71
CA LYS A 559 34.28 -9.59 -17.28
C LYS A 559 33.09 -10.54 -17.20
N GLU A 560 32.03 -10.15 -16.49
CA GLU A 560 30.81 -10.94 -16.31
C GLU A 560 29.65 -10.20 -16.99
N ASP A 561 28.71 -10.95 -17.56
CA ASP A 561 27.45 -10.37 -17.97
C ASP A 561 26.52 -10.25 -16.75
N PHE A 562 25.78 -9.15 -16.68
CA PHE A 562 24.87 -8.85 -15.58
C PHE A 562 23.82 -7.80 -15.94
N THR A 563 22.71 -7.82 -15.22
CA THR A 563 21.76 -6.70 -15.17
C THR A 563 22.17 -5.73 -14.07
N LEU A 564 22.16 -4.44 -14.38
CA LEU A 564 22.52 -3.39 -13.42
C LEU A 564 21.30 -3.00 -12.58
N ILE A 565 21.44 -3.01 -11.25
CA ILE A 565 20.36 -2.69 -10.32
C ILE A 565 20.82 -1.60 -9.34
N GLY A 566 20.08 -0.49 -9.31
CA GLY A 566 20.31 0.63 -8.40
C GLY A 566 19.31 0.62 -7.26
N VAL A 567 19.79 0.64 -6.02
CA VAL A 567 18.96 0.46 -4.82
C VAL A 567 18.70 1.78 -4.13
N ALA A 568 17.42 2.01 -3.80
CA ALA A 568 16.94 3.07 -2.93
C ALA A 568 17.48 4.48 -3.28
N GLY A 569 17.17 5.44 -2.43
CA GLY A 569 17.94 6.66 -2.38
C GLY A 569 17.86 7.51 -3.66
N THR A 570 19.00 7.62 -4.35
CA THR A 570 19.15 8.40 -5.57
C THR A 570 18.34 7.80 -6.73
N THR A 571 18.34 6.48 -6.91
CA THR A 571 17.70 5.83 -8.06
C THR A 571 16.18 5.92 -7.97
N THR A 572 15.61 5.68 -6.79
CA THR A 572 14.15 5.80 -6.57
C THR A 572 13.65 7.24 -6.74
N THR A 573 14.46 8.22 -6.33
CA THR A 573 14.16 9.64 -6.53
C THR A 573 14.09 10.00 -8.03
N GLN A 574 14.96 9.43 -8.88
CA GLN A 574 14.88 9.68 -10.33
C GLN A 574 13.54 9.23 -10.91
N VAL A 575 13.06 8.05 -10.51
CA VAL A 575 11.76 7.52 -10.97
C VAL A 575 10.62 8.39 -10.47
N SER A 576 10.64 8.75 -9.18
CA SER A 576 9.62 9.62 -8.59
C SER A 576 9.50 10.96 -9.31
N VAL A 577 10.63 11.59 -9.66
CA VAL A 577 10.67 12.83 -10.43
C VAL A 577 10.19 12.64 -11.87
N ARG A 578 10.60 11.54 -12.54
CA ARG A 578 10.14 11.21 -13.90
C ARG A 578 8.61 11.09 -13.95
N GLU A 579 8.04 10.37 -13.00
CA GLU A 579 6.59 10.16 -12.89
C GLU A 579 5.85 11.36 -12.29
N LYS A 580 6.57 12.41 -11.86
CA LYS A 580 6.04 13.61 -11.20
C LYS A 580 5.14 13.27 -10.02
N MET A 581 5.54 12.29 -9.22
CA MET A 581 4.72 11.76 -8.12
C MET A 581 4.48 12.84 -7.06
N GLU A 582 3.21 13.11 -6.76
CA GLU A 582 2.82 13.93 -5.61
C GLU A 582 2.78 13.09 -4.33
N ILE A 583 2.35 11.83 -4.46
CA ILE A 583 2.37 10.82 -3.40
C ILE A 583 3.31 9.71 -3.86
N TYR A 584 4.28 9.38 -3.01
CA TYR A 584 5.27 8.34 -3.30
C TYR A 584 4.59 6.97 -3.42
N ASP A 585 4.83 6.28 -4.52
CA ASP A 585 4.26 4.96 -4.81
C ASP A 585 5.40 3.96 -5.06
N SER A 586 5.69 3.15 -4.05
CA SER A 586 6.77 2.15 -4.10
C SER A 586 6.52 1.07 -5.14
N GLU A 587 5.26 0.71 -5.42
CA GLU A 587 4.91 -0.30 -6.44
C GLU A 587 5.25 0.17 -7.85
N LYS A 588 5.09 1.47 -8.14
CA LYS A 588 5.47 2.06 -9.44
C LYS A 588 6.99 2.22 -9.60
N ILE A 589 7.71 2.38 -8.49
CA ILE A 589 9.17 2.57 -8.50
C ILE A 589 9.89 1.23 -8.57
N HIS A 590 9.41 0.24 -7.83
CA HIS A 590 10.08 -1.05 -7.73
C HIS A 590 10.11 -1.79 -9.08
N LEU A 591 11.30 -2.25 -9.47
CA LEU A 591 11.60 -2.90 -10.73
C LEU A 591 11.33 -2.04 -11.98
N SER A 592 11.14 -0.72 -11.82
CA SER A 592 11.12 0.21 -12.94
C SER A 592 12.53 0.38 -13.53
N SER A 593 12.61 0.66 -14.83
CA SER A 593 13.88 0.99 -15.49
C SER A 593 14.11 2.50 -15.56
N LEU A 594 15.38 2.90 -15.50
CA LEU A 594 15.86 4.25 -15.80
C LEU A 594 16.91 4.17 -16.90
N THR A 595 16.66 4.88 -17.98
CA THR A 595 17.59 5.03 -19.11
C THR A 595 18.56 6.16 -18.86
N SER A 596 19.72 6.11 -19.55
CA SER A 596 20.68 7.23 -19.52
C SER A 596 20.06 8.56 -19.94
N LYS A 597 19.12 8.55 -20.90
CA LYS A 597 18.39 9.75 -21.33
C LYS A 597 17.58 10.36 -20.19
N GLU A 598 16.76 9.56 -19.50
CA GLU A 598 15.92 10.04 -18.40
C GLU A 598 16.77 10.58 -17.23
N ILE A 599 17.90 9.94 -16.94
CA ILE A 599 18.84 10.42 -15.91
C ILE A 599 19.42 11.79 -16.30
N ASN A 600 19.76 12.00 -17.58
CA ASN A 600 20.24 13.29 -18.07
C ASN A 600 19.15 14.37 -18.02
N ASP A 601 17.92 14.04 -18.45
CA ASP A 601 16.78 14.95 -18.42
C ASP A 601 16.50 15.44 -16.98
N ASN A 602 16.54 14.52 -16.01
CA ASN A 602 16.42 14.85 -14.60
C ASN A 602 17.59 15.69 -14.07
N LEU A 603 18.84 15.37 -14.46
CA LEU A 603 20.02 16.15 -14.06
C LEU A 603 19.90 17.61 -14.52
N ASP A 604 19.48 17.83 -15.76
CA ASP A 604 19.24 19.16 -16.31
C ASP A 604 18.11 19.89 -15.58
N LEU A 605 17.03 19.16 -15.27
CA LEU A 605 15.91 19.68 -14.47
C LEU A 605 16.39 20.14 -13.09
N PHE A 606 17.20 19.33 -12.39
CA PHE A 606 17.76 19.67 -11.09
C PHE A 606 18.66 20.89 -11.19
N ILE A 607 19.68 20.88 -12.07
CA ILE A 607 20.62 22.01 -12.19
C ILE A 607 19.88 23.33 -12.46
N LYS A 608 18.84 23.31 -13.30
CA LYS A 608 18.09 24.51 -13.68
C LYS A 608 17.17 25.04 -12.58
N ASN A 609 16.50 24.15 -11.84
CA ASN A 609 15.35 24.52 -11.02
C ASN A 609 15.53 24.29 -9.53
N ILE A 610 16.55 23.54 -9.09
CA ILE A 610 16.64 23.10 -7.69
C ILE A 610 16.62 24.27 -6.71
N ASN A 611 17.22 25.41 -7.06
CA ASN A 611 17.25 26.62 -6.25
C ASN A 611 16.12 27.63 -6.54
N LYS A 612 15.24 27.36 -7.52
CA LYS A 612 14.23 28.32 -8.02
C LYS A 612 12.80 27.93 -7.68
N GLN A 613 12.48 26.64 -7.70
CA GLN A 613 11.13 26.13 -7.48
C GLN A 613 11.17 24.70 -6.96
N GLU A 614 10.06 24.24 -6.39
CA GLU A 614 9.89 22.83 -6.04
C GLU A 614 9.82 21.96 -7.30
N ILE A 615 10.39 20.77 -7.20
CA ILE A 615 10.39 19.77 -8.27
C ILE A 615 9.50 18.63 -7.78
N LYS A 616 8.40 18.36 -8.48
CA LYS A 616 7.49 17.25 -8.14
C LYS A 616 8.26 15.92 -8.14
N GLY A 617 8.01 15.09 -7.13
CA GLY A 617 8.72 13.82 -6.91
C GLY A 617 10.10 13.94 -6.25
N LEU A 618 10.63 15.15 -6.03
CA LEU A 618 11.89 15.35 -5.30
C LEU A 618 11.60 15.71 -3.83
N ASP A 619 12.00 14.83 -2.91
CA ASP A 619 11.98 15.14 -1.48
C ASP A 619 12.90 16.33 -1.19
N THR A 620 12.35 17.38 -0.57
CA THR A 620 13.06 18.58 -0.11
C THR A 620 14.33 18.25 0.68
N LYS A 621 14.33 17.16 1.44
CA LYS A 621 15.48 16.70 2.24
C LYS A 621 16.65 16.18 1.41
N ARG A 622 16.42 15.82 0.13
CA ARG A 622 17.43 15.31 -0.80
C ARG A 622 18.01 16.37 -1.72
N LYS A 623 17.40 17.56 -1.73
CA LYS A 623 17.71 18.69 -2.61
C LYS A 623 19.21 19.00 -2.70
N ASP A 624 19.90 18.94 -1.56
CA ASP A 624 21.30 19.32 -1.44
C ASP A 624 22.28 18.30 -2.06
N VAL A 625 21.89 17.03 -2.15
CA VAL A 625 22.80 15.94 -2.51
C VAL A 625 22.39 15.20 -3.78
N ILE A 626 21.16 15.44 -4.29
CA ILE A 626 20.61 14.71 -5.42
C ILE A 626 21.41 14.91 -6.71
N ILE A 627 21.96 16.11 -6.96
CA ILE A 627 22.78 16.39 -8.13
C ILE A 627 24.07 15.55 -8.10
N GLY A 628 24.76 15.54 -6.95
CA GLY A 628 25.95 14.71 -6.74
C GLY A 628 25.66 13.22 -6.97
N GLY A 629 24.57 12.72 -6.38
CA GLY A 629 24.12 11.33 -6.60
C GLY A 629 23.77 11.03 -8.06
N THR A 630 23.10 11.96 -8.76
CA THR A 630 22.69 11.80 -10.16
C THR A 630 23.92 11.70 -11.09
N ILE A 631 24.97 12.47 -10.81
CA ILE A 631 26.24 12.37 -11.56
C ILE A 631 26.89 11.00 -11.32
N ILE A 632 26.96 10.52 -10.07
CA ILE A 632 27.48 9.17 -9.77
C ILE A 632 26.68 8.11 -10.54
N LEU A 633 25.35 8.16 -10.49
CA LEU A 633 24.47 7.22 -11.19
C LEU A 633 24.74 7.20 -12.70
N LYS A 634 24.83 8.39 -13.32
CA LYS A 634 25.14 8.53 -14.74
C LYS A 634 26.49 7.90 -15.11
N GLU A 635 27.54 8.20 -14.34
CA GLU A 635 28.87 7.67 -14.62
C GLU A 635 28.97 6.16 -14.39
N ILE A 636 28.16 5.57 -13.48
CA ILE A 636 28.04 4.12 -13.33
C ILE A 636 27.46 3.49 -14.61
N LEU A 637 26.37 4.04 -15.17
CA LEU A 637 25.80 3.54 -16.43
C LEU A 637 26.80 3.66 -17.60
N GLU A 638 27.46 4.82 -17.73
CA GLU A 638 28.47 5.03 -18.77
C GLU A 638 29.66 4.09 -18.61
N TYR A 639 30.14 3.86 -17.37
CA TYR A 639 31.32 3.02 -17.13
C TYR A 639 31.06 1.54 -17.48
N PHE A 640 29.87 1.03 -17.17
CA PHE A 640 29.48 -0.35 -17.47
C PHE A 640 28.83 -0.55 -18.84
N GLU A 641 28.70 0.52 -19.64
CA GLU A 641 28.11 0.48 -20.98
C GLU A 641 26.69 -0.12 -20.98
N LYS A 642 25.87 0.27 -19.99
CA LYS A 642 24.48 -0.19 -19.84
C LYS A 642 23.50 0.88 -20.30
N ASP A 643 22.52 0.50 -21.10
CA ASP A 643 21.48 1.41 -21.62
C ASP A 643 20.52 1.88 -20.51
N PHE A 644 20.31 1.02 -19.51
CA PHE A 644 19.41 1.27 -18.39
C PHE A 644 19.90 0.62 -17.09
N VAL A 645 19.29 1.07 -15.99
CA VAL A 645 19.38 0.45 -14.67
C VAL A 645 17.97 0.08 -14.19
N ILE A 646 17.83 -1.05 -13.52
CA ILE A 646 16.59 -1.42 -12.82
C ILE A 646 16.64 -0.84 -11.40
N VAL A 647 15.54 -0.25 -10.94
CA VAL A 647 15.44 0.37 -9.62
C VAL A 647 14.81 -0.58 -8.62
N SER A 648 15.45 -0.78 -7.46
CA SER A 648 14.90 -1.59 -6.37
C SER A 648 14.52 -0.73 -5.16
N GLU A 649 13.30 -0.93 -4.66
CA GLU A 649 12.83 -0.45 -3.35
C GLU A 649 13.28 -1.37 -2.21
N ASN A 650 13.55 -2.64 -2.52
CA ASN A 650 14.08 -3.60 -1.57
C ASN A 650 15.58 -3.36 -1.40
N ASP A 651 15.98 -3.14 -0.16
CA ASP A 651 17.31 -2.74 0.26
C ASP A 651 17.75 -3.51 1.53
N ASN A 652 18.70 -2.95 2.29
CA ASN A 652 19.19 -3.49 3.56
C ASN A 652 18.06 -3.86 4.54
N LEU A 653 16.96 -3.08 4.58
CA LEU A 653 15.83 -3.35 5.47
C LEU A 653 15.15 -4.67 5.08
N MET A 654 14.84 -4.84 3.79
CA MET A 654 14.25 -6.09 3.29
C MET A 654 15.21 -7.27 3.51
N GLY A 655 16.50 -7.08 3.23
CA GLY A 655 17.52 -8.08 3.52
C GLY A 655 17.54 -8.53 4.98
N ALA A 656 17.49 -7.57 5.91
CA ALA A 656 17.43 -7.83 7.35
C ALA A 656 16.11 -8.48 7.79
N ILE A 657 14.98 -8.16 7.14
CA ILE A 657 13.70 -8.84 7.34
C ILE A 657 13.76 -10.31 6.90
N LEU A 658 14.55 -10.66 5.89
CA LEU A 658 14.63 -12.02 5.39
C LEU A 658 15.71 -12.83 6.14
N GLU A 659 16.94 -12.35 6.15
CA GLU A 659 18.09 -13.10 6.67
C GLU A 659 18.37 -12.81 8.15
N GLY A 660 17.95 -11.64 8.64
CA GLY A 660 18.48 -11.08 9.90
C GLY A 660 19.87 -10.47 9.70
N VAL A 661 20.59 -10.30 10.80
CA VAL A 661 22.00 -9.89 10.85
C VAL A 661 22.70 -10.77 11.88
N GLU A 662 23.99 -11.08 11.68
CA GLU A 662 24.73 -11.93 12.61
C GLU A 662 24.82 -11.26 13.99
N ASN A 663 24.47 -12.01 15.04
CA ASN A 663 24.79 -11.64 16.41
C ASN A 663 26.28 -11.90 16.62
N LYS A 664 27.11 -10.85 16.57
CA LYS A 664 28.47 -10.91 17.14
C LYS A 664 28.50 -10.37 18.56
#